data_AF-A0A2T2WK39-F1
#
_entry.id   AF-A0A2T2WK39-F1
#
_cell.length_a   1.000
_cell.length_b   1.000
_cell.length_c   1.000
_cell.angle_alpha   90.00
_cell.angle_beta   90.00
_cell.angle_gamma   90.00
#
_symmetry.space_group_name_H-M   'P 1'
#
loop_
_entity.id
_entity.type
_entity.pdbx_description
1 polymer ?
#
loop_
_entity_poly.entity_id
_entity_poly.type
_entity_poly.pdbx_seq_one_letter_code
_entity_poly.pdbx_strand_id
1 'polypeptide(L)'
;MEENLREHLLGGGHYLFRLSSADTKPSLPSTWRSLKQIVMGPNPYFFGASVIVASILTLWEILRYVRGYATGYDLGSTAQSLYLISHGHWLAYNSFLGKPTILDIDAFILYLLAWPFRFMGGVYFLFVAQSVAVFIFGRAAYEYLFHRTGSRWLAWSFGILALISPAVIGGLMFDFHVDFIALLGLSLGLLAVVRQNRTLFICGIAVALLSKNEAVLPIAAWAFVEFITPSVFTRWLWFWTGLSSLVLFMFDELLLPKMMGVSGASHLALFKVYGNSGPAIAKNLAEHPAIVANVILGHAHYLAEVSGSWGFLPLVGGLYLLPFMALVILNDLANNSALRSLATQYSVIIDFFGLLAAGAAIRRHKGFSWYQAMPVAVAMFTSIFLLHGLWKTEIAPQMAPNNVAAKKFQLAPGINRQHHVTIWTTNHLAPLVYQHALVAENAYETVSTLWLQRRQYAPHSRIVVFMPKGDGNPAVTTSVWNALQSHYKLIAANSSAVVLEGTHAFSSYPVPAYKTQAPNDLVFPEGFPALLTVPGRTSISSSGWVISHGSASYRGLPATLPPGTYRIEVWLQDKHPGKQVWAKIRLFSSSKPQSLLYQKSVKGAASVQTLTWQTKSSQTIIPEIRVFTHNTVRYLGLTISRKSGPS
;
A
#
# COMPACT_ATOMS: atom_id res chain seq x y z
N MET A 1 -63.37 -11.46 40.31
CA MET A 1 -61.92 -11.18 40.46
C MET A 1 -61.17 -12.28 41.21
N GLU A 2 -61.86 -13.32 41.71
CA GLU A 2 -61.26 -14.51 42.34
C GLU A 2 -61.15 -15.73 41.40
N GLU A 3 -61.64 -15.61 40.16
CA GLU A 3 -61.70 -16.73 39.20
C GLU A 3 -60.52 -16.74 38.21
N ASN A 4 -59.74 -15.66 38.12
CA ASN A 4 -58.57 -15.54 37.22
C ASN A 4 -57.23 -15.95 37.84
N LEU A 5 -57.20 -16.45 39.08
CA LEU A 5 -55.96 -16.89 39.74
C LEU A 5 -55.76 -18.42 39.74
N ARG A 6 -56.74 -19.20 39.27
CA ARG A 6 -56.64 -20.68 39.24
C ARG A 6 -55.98 -21.27 38.00
N GLU A 7 -55.83 -20.53 36.90
CA GLU A 7 -55.17 -21.04 35.69
C GLU A 7 -53.64 -20.84 35.64
N HIS A 8 -53.04 -20.10 36.58
CA HIS A 8 -51.60 -19.81 36.56
C HIS A 8 -50.73 -20.64 37.53
N LEU A 9 -51.32 -21.56 38.31
CA LEU A 9 -50.58 -22.29 39.37
C LEU A 9 -50.64 -23.82 39.32
N LEU A 10 -51.21 -24.44 38.27
CA LEU A 10 -51.33 -25.91 38.16
C LEU A 10 -50.77 -26.52 36.86
N GLY A 11 -49.71 -25.93 36.31
CA GLY A 11 -48.95 -26.49 35.18
C GLY A 11 -47.63 -27.19 35.56
N GLY A 12 -47.47 -27.57 36.82
CA GLY A 12 -46.26 -28.22 37.34
C GLY A 12 -46.43 -29.72 37.56
N GLY A 13 -45.71 -30.54 36.78
CA GLY A 13 -45.43 -31.92 37.17
C GLY A 13 -45.41 -32.92 36.02
N HIS A 14 -44.25 -33.07 35.35
CA HIS A 14 -43.70 -34.36 34.90
C HIS A 14 -42.23 -34.15 34.47
N TYR A 15 -41.33 -33.94 35.45
CA TYR A 15 -39.90 -34.17 35.25
C TYR A 15 -39.57 -35.55 35.82
N LEU A 16 -39.68 -36.56 34.96
CA LEU A 16 -39.13 -37.89 35.20
C LEU A 16 -37.60 -37.78 35.19
N PHE A 17 -36.99 -37.99 36.35
CA PHE A 17 -35.57 -38.28 36.50
C PHE A 17 -35.23 -39.55 35.71
N ARG A 18 -34.69 -39.38 34.49
CA ARG A 18 -33.99 -40.44 33.79
C ARG A 18 -32.54 -40.40 34.25
N LEU A 19 -32.20 -41.30 35.19
CA LEU A 19 -30.80 -41.61 35.52
C LEU A 19 -30.15 -42.22 34.27
N SER A 20 -29.54 -41.36 33.46
CA SER A 20 -28.62 -41.76 32.39
C SER A 20 -27.32 -42.20 33.04
N SER A 21 -26.96 -43.45 32.83
CA SER A 21 -25.65 -44.02 33.13
C SER A 21 -24.53 -43.07 32.71
N ALA A 22 -23.63 -42.81 33.65
CA ALA A 22 -22.46 -41.97 33.50
C ALA A 22 -21.43 -42.64 32.57
N ASP A 23 -21.60 -42.44 31.26
CA ASP A 23 -20.47 -42.48 30.32
C ASP A 23 -19.80 -41.10 30.36
N THR A 24 -18.92 -40.91 31.35
CA THR A 24 -18.08 -39.71 31.47
C THR A 24 -16.96 -39.73 30.43
N LYS A 25 -17.32 -39.57 29.15
CA LYS A 25 -16.37 -39.01 28.19
C LYS A 25 -16.03 -37.60 28.69
N PRO A 26 -14.75 -37.26 28.93
CA PRO A 26 -14.38 -35.96 29.43
C PRO A 26 -14.94 -34.90 28.48
N SER A 27 -15.91 -34.13 28.98
CA SER A 27 -16.57 -33.12 28.16
C SER A 27 -15.53 -32.06 27.82
N LEU A 28 -15.32 -31.79 26.54
CA LEU A 28 -14.45 -30.70 26.09
C LEU A 28 -14.80 -29.41 26.86
N PRO A 29 -13.79 -28.66 27.34
CA PRO A 29 -14.00 -27.38 28.01
C PRO A 29 -14.95 -26.49 27.19
N SER A 30 -15.79 -25.70 27.85
CA SER A 30 -16.81 -24.86 27.20
C SER A 30 -16.23 -23.96 26.09
N THR A 31 -14.97 -23.54 26.22
CA THR A 31 -14.19 -22.81 25.20
C THR A 31 -14.01 -23.60 23.91
N TRP A 32 -13.69 -24.90 23.99
CA TRP A 32 -13.53 -25.77 22.83
C TRP A 32 -14.85 -26.10 22.13
N ARG A 33 -15.96 -26.20 22.88
CA ARG A 33 -17.29 -26.33 22.29
C ARG A 33 -17.67 -25.09 21.48
N SER A 34 -17.38 -23.90 22.00
CA SER A 34 -17.57 -22.63 21.29
C SER A 34 -16.73 -22.55 20.03
N LEU A 35 -15.44 -22.92 20.09
CA LEU A 35 -14.56 -23.00 18.92
C LEU A 35 -15.06 -24.00 17.87
N LYS A 36 -15.46 -25.20 18.29
CA LYS A 36 -16.01 -26.22 17.38
C LYS A 36 -17.30 -25.73 16.69
N GLN A 37 -18.18 -25.02 17.41
CA GLN A 37 -19.38 -24.40 16.85
C GLN A 37 -19.06 -23.21 15.94
N ILE A 38 -18.02 -22.44 16.23
CA ILE A 38 -17.50 -21.36 15.35
C ILE A 38 -16.97 -21.95 14.06
N VAL A 39 -16.14 -23.01 14.14
CA VAL A 39 -15.49 -23.61 12.99
C VAL A 39 -16.48 -24.45 12.18
N MET A 40 -17.14 -25.46 12.76
CA MET A 40 -17.92 -26.43 11.97
C MET A 40 -19.31 -25.94 11.56
N GLY A 41 -19.97 -25.12 12.39
CA GLY A 41 -21.32 -24.57 12.14
C GLY A 41 -22.42 -25.62 11.77
N PRO A 42 -23.67 -25.19 11.51
CA PRO A 42 -24.76 -26.12 11.16
C PRO A 42 -24.71 -26.69 9.73
N ASN A 43 -23.85 -26.16 8.86
CA ASN A 43 -23.78 -26.59 7.46
C ASN A 43 -22.35 -27.01 7.09
N PRO A 44 -22.04 -28.31 7.14
CA PRO A 44 -20.70 -28.82 6.87
C PRO A 44 -20.29 -28.68 5.40
N TYR A 45 -21.26 -28.63 4.48
CA TYR A 45 -20.99 -28.46 3.05
C TYR A 45 -20.49 -27.06 2.73
N PHE A 46 -21.12 -26.01 3.29
CA PHE A 46 -20.65 -24.64 3.10
C PHE A 46 -19.27 -24.45 3.72
N PHE A 47 -19.07 -25.02 4.92
CA PHE A 47 -17.75 -25.04 5.55
C PHE A 47 -16.69 -25.66 4.64
N GLY A 48 -16.95 -26.85 4.09
CA GLY A 48 -16.03 -27.52 3.17
C GLY A 48 -15.72 -26.67 1.93
N ALA A 49 -16.74 -26.05 1.33
CA ALA A 49 -16.56 -25.15 0.18
C ALA A 49 -15.69 -23.93 0.53
N SER A 50 -15.94 -23.27 1.67
CA SER A 50 -15.16 -22.12 2.11
C SER A 50 -13.70 -22.50 2.41
N VAL A 51 -13.45 -23.67 3.01
CA VAL A 51 -12.09 -24.17 3.26
C VAL A 51 -11.35 -24.42 1.96
N ILE A 52 -12.01 -25.01 0.96
CA ILE A 52 -11.41 -25.25 -0.36
C ILE A 52 -11.02 -23.91 -1.00
N VAL A 53 -11.93 -22.93 -1.03
CA VAL A 53 -11.66 -21.61 -1.61
C VAL A 53 -10.51 -20.93 -0.87
N ALA A 54 -10.54 -20.84 0.46
CA ALA A 54 -9.46 -20.21 1.23
C ALA A 54 -8.11 -20.92 1.04
N SER A 55 -8.11 -22.25 0.89
CA SER A 55 -6.89 -23.02 0.62
C SER A 55 -6.31 -22.73 -0.77
N ILE A 56 -7.17 -22.62 -1.79
CA ILE A 56 -6.76 -22.23 -3.15
C ILE A 56 -6.17 -20.82 -3.14
N LEU A 57 -6.83 -19.87 -2.46
CA LEU A 57 -6.36 -18.50 -2.32
C LEU A 57 -5.00 -18.46 -1.60
N THR A 58 -4.86 -19.15 -0.47
CA THR A 58 -3.57 -19.27 0.25
C THR A 58 -2.48 -19.80 -0.68
N LEU A 59 -2.73 -20.92 -1.36
CA LEU A 59 -1.76 -21.55 -2.26
C LEU A 59 -1.35 -20.59 -3.37
N TRP A 60 -2.30 -19.83 -3.89
CA TRP A 60 -2.06 -18.83 -4.92
C TRP A 60 -1.09 -17.74 -4.46
N GLU A 61 -1.32 -17.17 -3.28
CA GLU A 61 -0.46 -16.13 -2.72
C GLU A 61 0.95 -16.63 -2.44
N ILE A 62 1.05 -17.85 -1.90
CA ILE A 62 2.32 -18.55 -1.72
C ILE A 62 3.05 -18.69 -3.05
N LEU A 63 2.37 -19.12 -4.12
CA LEU A 63 2.97 -19.24 -5.44
C LEU A 63 3.40 -17.89 -6.01
N ARG A 64 2.61 -16.82 -5.82
CA ARG A 64 3.01 -15.45 -6.18
C ARG A 64 4.27 -15.04 -5.45
N TYR A 65 4.34 -15.26 -4.14
CA TYR A 65 5.49 -14.91 -3.31
C TYR A 65 6.75 -15.68 -3.70
N VAL A 66 6.67 -17.01 -3.82
CA VAL A 66 7.81 -17.86 -4.19
C VAL A 66 8.34 -17.52 -5.60
N ARG A 67 7.45 -17.10 -6.52
CA ARG A 67 7.84 -16.66 -7.87
C ARG A 67 8.29 -15.19 -7.95
N GLY A 68 8.26 -14.46 -6.84
CA GLY A 68 8.67 -13.06 -6.78
C GLY A 68 7.67 -12.08 -7.39
N TYR A 69 6.39 -12.43 -7.42
CA TYR A 69 5.29 -11.58 -7.87
C TYR A 69 4.62 -10.81 -6.71
N ALA A 70 4.71 -11.31 -5.47
CA ALA A 70 4.29 -10.57 -4.27
C ALA A 70 5.36 -9.53 -3.93
N THR A 71 5.14 -8.30 -4.41
CA THR A 71 6.14 -7.23 -4.44
C THR A 71 5.59 -5.90 -3.93
N GLY A 72 4.45 -5.96 -3.25
CA GLY A 72 3.72 -4.86 -2.67
C GLY A 72 4.46 -4.24 -1.50
N TYR A 73 4.36 -2.92 -1.44
CA TYR A 73 4.89 -2.11 -0.35
C TYR A 73 4.37 -2.57 1.01
N ASP A 74 3.05 -2.79 1.11
CA ASP A 74 2.39 -3.10 2.38
C ASP A 74 2.87 -4.41 2.99
N LEU A 75 3.14 -5.44 2.17
CA LEU A 75 3.70 -6.70 2.64
C LEU A 75 5.12 -6.51 3.19
N GLY A 76 5.97 -5.75 2.49
CA GLY A 76 7.33 -5.46 2.95
C GLY A 76 7.36 -4.65 4.24
N SER A 77 6.54 -3.59 4.30
CA SER A 77 6.32 -2.75 5.47
C SER A 77 5.86 -3.58 6.67
N THR A 78 4.80 -4.37 6.49
CA THR A 78 4.25 -5.21 7.56
C THR A 78 5.23 -6.29 8.01
N ALA A 79 5.90 -6.98 7.07
CA ALA A 79 6.87 -8.02 7.39
C ALA A 79 8.06 -7.46 8.18
N GLN A 80 8.55 -6.26 7.85
CA GLN A 80 9.63 -5.61 8.59
C GLN A 80 9.18 -5.29 10.03
N SER A 81 8.02 -4.66 10.18
CA SER A 81 7.45 -4.34 11.49
C SER A 81 7.30 -5.60 12.35
N LEU A 82 6.70 -6.66 11.82
CA LEU A 82 6.51 -7.93 12.53
C LEU A 82 7.83 -8.60 12.89
N TYR A 83 8.80 -8.58 11.98
CA TYR A 83 10.14 -9.10 12.25
C TYR A 83 10.79 -8.37 13.43
N LEU A 84 10.84 -7.03 13.39
CA LEU A 84 11.46 -6.23 14.44
C LEU A 84 10.75 -6.41 15.79
N ILE A 85 9.41 -6.32 15.82
CA ILE A 85 8.63 -6.51 17.05
C ILE A 85 8.88 -7.90 17.63
N SER A 86 8.86 -8.95 16.79
CA SER A 86 9.08 -10.32 17.24
C SER A 86 10.49 -10.60 17.77
N HIS A 87 11.45 -9.71 17.52
CA HIS A 87 12.83 -9.75 18.05
C HIS A 87 13.04 -8.81 19.25
N GLY A 88 11.96 -8.30 19.84
CA GLY A 88 12.00 -7.47 21.05
C GLY A 88 12.21 -5.98 20.78
N HIS A 89 12.21 -5.55 19.51
CA HIS A 89 12.21 -4.13 19.16
C HIS A 89 10.78 -3.59 19.24
N TRP A 90 10.27 -3.39 20.45
CA TRP A 90 8.90 -2.92 20.69
C TRP A 90 8.61 -1.55 20.06
N LEU A 91 9.62 -0.69 19.90
CA LEU A 91 9.55 0.57 19.14
C LEU A 91 10.06 0.39 17.71
N ALA A 92 9.71 -0.73 17.06
CA ALA A 92 10.17 -1.10 15.72
C ALA A 92 10.05 0.08 14.76
N TYR A 93 11.18 0.62 14.32
CA TYR A 93 11.19 1.66 13.30
C TYR A 93 10.96 1.03 11.94
N ASN A 94 9.84 1.38 11.31
CA ASN A 94 9.52 0.90 9.99
C ASN A 94 10.19 1.84 8.98
N SER A 95 11.19 1.33 8.26
CA SER A 95 11.97 2.13 7.31
C SER A 95 11.18 2.43 6.02
N PHE A 96 10.10 1.70 5.76
CA PHE A 96 9.16 1.98 4.67
C PHE A 96 8.29 3.19 4.99
N LEU A 97 7.80 3.29 6.22
CA LEU A 97 6.95 4.41 6.66
C LEU A 97 7.77 5.61 7.14
N GLY A 98 9.07 5.43 7.41
CA GLY A 98 9.92 6.47 7.99
C GLY A 98 9.54 6.87 9.42
N LYS A 99 8.78 6.03 10.12
CA LYS A 99 8.29 6.26 11.49
C LYS A 99 8.28 4.97 12.31
N PRO A 100 8.30 5.05 13.66
CA PRO A 100 8.00 3.91 14.51
C PRO A 100 6.65 3.30 14.19
N THR A 101 6.62 1.97 14.13
CA THR A 101 5.44 1.16 13.79
C THR A 101 4.24 1.51 14.69
N ILE A 102 4.46 1.74 15.99
CA ILE A 102 3.41 2.13 16.94
C ILE A 102 2.72 3.47 16.61
N LEU A 103 3.29 4.27 15.71
CA LEU A 103 2.71 5.52 15.21
C LEU A 103 1.84 5.34 13.98
N ASP A 104 1.57 4.09 13.63
CA ASP A 104 0.55 3.70 12.70
C ASP A 104 -0.49 2.95 13.50
N ILE A 105 -1.71 3.47 13.62
CA ILE A 105 -2.78 2.77 14.34
C ILE A 105 -3.12 1.42 13.70
N ASP A 106 -2.83 1.29 12.42
CA ASP A 106 -2.83 0.04 11.62
C ASP A 106 -1.85 -1.02 12.16
N ALA A 107 -0.99 -0.64 13.11
CA ALA A 107 0.06 -1.48 13.63
C ALA A 107 -0.18 -2.07 15.02
N PHE A 108 -1.21 -1.66 15.76
CA PHE A 108 -1.43 -2.25 17.09
C PHE A 108 -1.67 -3.75 17.00
N ILE A 109 -2.43 -4.20 15.99
CA ILE A 109 -2.63 -5.63 15.74
C ILE A 109 -1.32 -6.35 15.38
N LEU A 110 -0.33 -5.65 14.80
CA LEU A 110 0.95 -6.26 14.45
C LEU A 110 1.72 -6.72 15.68
N TYR A 111 1.52 -6.10 16.84
CA TYR A 111 2.12 -6.59 18.09
C TYR A 111 1.59 -7.96 18.50
N LEU A 112 0.29 -8.21 18.24
CA LEU A 112 -0.30 -9.53 18.46
C LEU A 112 0.14 -10.54 17.39
N LEU A 113 0.26 -10.10 16.14
CA LEU A 113 0.67 -10.96 15.01
C LEU A 113 2.17 -11.25 14.99
N ALA A 114 3.02 -10.45 15.63
CA ALA A 114 4.47 -10.61 15.61
C ALA A 114 4.90 -11.97 16.20
N TRP A 115 4.22 -12.44 17.24
CA TRP A 115 4.52 -13.72 17.85
C TRP A 115 4.26 -14.91 16.90
N PRO A 116 3.04 -15.12 16.36
CA PRO A 116 2.82 -16.19 15.40
C PRO A 116 3.61 -16.00 14.10
N PHE A 117 3.84 -14.77 13.65
CA PHE A 117 4.71 -14.50 12.50
C PHE A 117 6.10 -15.12 12.67
N ARG A 118 6.72 -14.99 13.85
CA ARG A 118 8.05 -15.56 14.12
C ARG A 118 8.06 -17.09 14.09
N PHE A 119 7.03 -17.75 14.62
CA PHE A 119 7.04 -19.20 14.82
C PHE A 119 6.30 -19.99 13.74
N MET A 120 5.44 -19.35 12.94
CA MET A 120 4.57 -20.01 11.96
C MET A 120 4.98 -19.74 10.51
N GLY A 121 6.25 -19.41 10.26
CA GLY A 121 6.79 -19.29 8.90
C GLY A 121 6.74 -17.89 8.29
N GLY A 122 6.73 -16.82 9.11
CA GLY A 122 6.88 -15.46 8.61
C GLY A 122 5.76 -15.05 7.66
N VAL A 123 6.12 -14.68 6.44
CA VAL A 123 5.16 -14.23 5.42
C VAL A 123 4.11 -15.29 5.07
N TYR A 124 4.46 -16.58 5.10
CA TYR A 124 3.49 -17.66 4.84
C TYR A 124 2.33 -17.65 5.85
N PHE A 125 2.62 -17.35 7.11
CA PHE A 125 1.58 -17.20 8.14
C PHE A 125 0.62 -16.05 7.82
N LEU A 126 1.12 -14.94 7.26
CA LEU A 126 0.28 -13.80 6.90
C LEU A 126 -0.72 -14.14 5.79
N PHE A 127 -0.29 -14.90 4.78
CA PHE A 127 -1.18 -15.39 3.72
C PHE A 127 -2.24 -16.36 4.24
N VAL A 128 -1.87 -17.23 5.17
CA VAL A 128 -2.84 -18.08 5.86
C VAL A 128 -3.83 -17.22 6.68
N ALA A 129 -3.33 -16.22 7.42
CA ALA A 129 -4.16 -15.38 8.28
C ALA A 129 -5.22 -14.61 7.49
N GLN A 130 -4.87 -13.99 6.36
CA GLN A 130 -5.86 -13.30 5.53
C GLN A 130 -6.81 -14.27 4.81
N SER A 131 -6.35 -15.45 4.39
CA SER A 131 -7.24 -16.46 3.81
C SER A 131 -8.23 -17.00 4.85
N VAL A 132 -7.82 -17.11 6.12
CA VAL A 132 -8.71 -17.40 7.24
C VAL A 132 -9.72 -16.26 7.43
N ALA A 133 -9.32 -15.01 7.29
CA ALA A 133 -10.25 -13.88 7.34
C ALA A 133 -11.34 -13.98 6.27
N VAL A 134 -10.96 -14.30 5.02
CA VAL A 134 -11.91 -14.52 3.91
C VAL A 134 -12.84 -15.69 4.19
N PHE A 135 -12.31 -16.80 4.70
CA PHE A 135 -13.11 -17.94 5.12
C PHE A 135 -14.17 -17.54 6.17
N ILE A 136 -13.76 -16.81 7.22
CA ILE A 136 -14.67 -16.35 8.28
C ILE A 136 -15.67 -15.33 7.73
N PHE A 137 -15.29 -14.49 6.77
CA PHE A 137 -16.19 -13.55 6.11
C PHE A 137 -17.29 -14.26 5.33
N GLY A 138 -16.94 -15.23 4.48
CA GLY A 138 -17.93 -16.06 3.77
C GLY A 138 -18.87 -16.78 4.73
N ARG A 139 -18.35 -17.27 5.85
CA ARG A 139 -19.15 -17.89 6.92
C ARG A 139 -20.09 -16.91 7.60
N ALA A 140 -19.61 -15.72 7.92
CA ALA A 140 -20.41 -14.66 8.52
C ALA A 140 -21.56 -14.24 7.58
N ALA A 141 -21.28 -14.11 6.28
CA ALA A 141 -22.29 -13.81 5.26
C ALA A 141 -23.38 -14.89 5.18
N TYR A 142 -22.98 -16.16 5.13
CA TYR A 142 -23.92 -17.29 5.14
C TYR A 142 -24.82 -17.26 6.37
N GLU A 143 -24.25 -17.19 7.58
CA GLU A 143 -25.04 -17.27 8.82
C GLU A 143 -25.92 -16.04 8.99
N TYR A 144 -25.39 -14.85 8.70
CA TYR A 144 -26.15 -13.61 8.75
C TYR A 144 -27.40 -13.68 7.88
N LEU A 145 -27.26 -14.12 6.63
CA LEU A 145 -28.40 -14.17 5.72
C LEU A 145 -29.34 -15.33 6.03
N PHE A 146 -28.82 -16.48 6.46
CA PHE A 146 -29.65 -17.61 6.88
C PHE A 146 -30.54 -17.23 8.07
N HIS A 147 -29.98 -16.57 9.10
CA HIS A 147 -30.76 -16.11 10.25
C HIS A 147 -31.77 -15.03 9.89
N ARG A 148 -31.49 -14.17 8.90
CA ARG A 148 -32.44 -13.13 8.48
C ARG A 148 -33.55 -13.64 7.58
N THR A 149 -33.30 -14.63 6.73
CA THR A 149 -34.23 -15.05 5.67
C THR A 149 -34.82 -16.44 5.86
N GLY A 150 -34.14 -17.33 6.60
CA GLY A 150 -34.45 -18.76 6.66
C GLY A 150 -34.11 -19.55 5.39
N SER A 151 -33.69 -18.87 4.31
CA SER A 151 -33.40 -19.50 3.03
C SER A 151 -31.95 -19.95 2.96
N ARG A 152 -31.74 -21.27 2.88
CA ARG A 152 -30.41 -21.85 2.69
C ARG A 152 -29.81 -21.44 1.35
N TRP A 153 -30.59 -21.42 0.28
CA TRP A 153 -30.10 -21.03 -1.04
C TRP A 153 -29.58 -19.59 -1.05
N LEU A 154 -30.34 -18.65 -0.49
CA LEU A 154 -29.89 -17.26 -0.36
C LEU A 154 -28.59 -17.17 0.44
N ALA A 155 -28.54 -17.82 1.59
CA ALA A 155 -27.37 -17.85 2.45
C ALA A 155 -26.13 -18.43 1.74
N TRP A 156 -26.31 -19.51 0.98
CA TRP A 156 -25.26 -20.08 0.14
C TRP A 156 -24.74 -19.08 -0.89
N SER A 157 -25.66 -18.45 -1.63
CA SER A 157 -25.32 -17.48 -2.66
C SER A 157 -24.51 -16.31 -2.10
N PHE A 158 -24.93 -15.74 -0.96
CA PHE A 158 -24.21 -14.64 -0.31
C PHE A 158 -22.89 -15.09 0.31
N GLY A 159 -22.85 -16.28 0.89
CA GLY A 159 -21.61 -16.85 1.39
C GLY A 159 -20.59 -17.07 0.28
N ILE A 160 -21.02 -17.54 -0.89
CA ILE A 160 -20.16 -17.67 -2.08
C ILE A 160 -19.73 -16.28 -2.58
N LEU A 161 -20.68 -15.35 -2.77
CA LEU A 161 -20.40 -13.98 -3.20
C LEU A 161 -19.36 -13.29 -2.31
N ALA A 162 -19.46 -13.44 -0.99
CA ALA A 162 -18.47 -12.92 -0.05
C ALA A 162 -17.06 -13.51 -0.28
N LEU A 163 -16.96 -14.80 -0.62
CA LEU A 163 -15.66 -15.46 -0.86
C LEU A 163 -15.05 -15.07 -2.21
N ILE A 164 -15.88 -14.76 -3.21
CA ILE A 164 -15.44 -14.44 -4.57
C ILE A 164 -15.62 -12.96 -4.92
N SER A 165 -15.95 -12.09 -3.96
CA SER A 165 -16.22 -10.69 -4.24
C SER A 165 -14.98 -10.07 -4.92
N PRO A 166 -15.16 -9.30 -6.00
CA PRO A 166 -14.07 -8.57 -6.66
C PRO A 166 -13.15 -7.81 -5.69
N ALA A 167 -13.71 -7.17 -4.66
CA ALA A 167 -12.94 -6.45 -3.66
C ALA A 167 -12.06 -7.38 -2.81
N VAL A 168 -12.61 -8.54 -2.42
CA VAL A 168 -11.90 -9.54 -1.62
C VAL A 168 -10.79 -10.20 -2.44
N ILE A 169 -11.11 -10.65 -3.66
CA ILE A 169 -10.13 -11.27 -4.56
C ILE A 169 -9.07 -10.25 -4.97
N GLY A 170 -9.46 -9.04 -5.35
CA GLY A 170 -8.52 -7.99 -5.74
C GLY A 170 -7.58 -7.63 -4.59
N GLY A 171 -8.10 -7.37 -3.39
CA GLY A 171 -7.29 -7.12 -2.20
C GLY A 171 -6.32 -8.26 -1.87
N LEU A 172 -6.77 -9.52 -1.99
CA LEU A 172 -5.94 -10.69 -1.71
C LEU A 172 -4.90 -10.92 -2.82
N MET A 173 -5.21 -10.52 -4.05
CA MET A 173 -4.27 -10.52 -5.17
C MET A 173 -3.32 -9.31 -5.16
N PHE A 174 -3.51 -8.32 -4.29
CA PHE A 174 -2.55 -7.23 -4.14
C PHE A 174 -1.31 -7.74 -3.43
N ASP A 175 -1.43 -7.99 -2.12
CA ASP A 175 -0.49 -8.66 -1.21
C ASP A 175 -1.08 -8.64 0.21
N PHE A 176 -0.39 -9.20 1.22
CA PHE A 176 -0.89 -9.14 2.60
C PHE A 176 -1.13 -7.70 3.05
N HIS A 177 -2.34 -7.45 3.56
CA HIS A 177 -2.72 -6.21 4.20
C HIS A 177 -3.50 -6.46 5.49
N VAL A 178 -3.32 -5.57 6.47
CA VAL A 178 -4.04 -5.61 7.76
C VAL A 178 -5.56 -5.41 7.62
N ASP A 179 -6.04 -4.96 6.46
CA ASP A 179 -7.47 -4.80 6.15
C ASP A 179 -8.20 -6.14 6.19
N PHE A 180 -7.51 -7.24 5.87
CA PHE A 180 -8.05 -8.58 6.02
C PHE A 180 -8.16 -8.98 7.49
N ILE A 181 -7.25 -8.52 8.36
CA ILE A 181 -7.37 -8.76 9.80
C ILE A 181 -8.52 -7.92 10.38
N ALA A 182 -8.72 -6.70 9.87
CA ALA A 182 -9.90 -5.91 10.19
C ALA A 182 -11.19 -6.62 9.74
N LEU A 183 -11.22 -7.17 8.52
CA LEU A 183 -12.32 -7.99 8.01
C LEU A 183 -12.59 -9.21 8.89
N LEU A 184 -11.56 -9.89 9.37
CA LEU A 184 -11.69 -10.99 10.33
C LEU A 184 -12.42 -10.51 11.59
N GLY A 185 -11.95 -9.41 12.19
CA GLY A 185 -12.57 -8.83 13.38
C GLY A 185 -14.04 -8.48 13.17
N LEU A 186 -14.36 -7.79 12.08
CA LEU A 186 -15.72 -7.43 11.68
C LEU A 186 -16.61 -8.66 11.50
N SER A 187 -16.09 -9.68 10.82
CA SER A 187 -16.82 -10.93 10.55
C SER A 187 -17.08 -11.75 11.83
N LEU A 188 -16.12 -11.79 12.75
CA LEU A 188 -16.31 -12.37 14.08
C LEU A 188 -17.34 -11.58 14.89
N GLY A 189 -17.31 -10.24 14.81
CA GLY A 189 -18.32 -9.36 15.39
C GLY A 189 -19.72 -9.65 14.85
N LEU A 190 -19.86 -9.83 13.53
CA LEU A 190 -21.15 -10.18 12.91
C LEU A 190 -21.65 -11.56 13.36
N LEU A 191 -20.78 -12.58 13.35
CA LEU A 191 -21.11 -13.91 13.86
C LEU A 191 -21.53 -13.85 15.33
N ALA A 192 -20.87 -13.03 16.13
CA ALA A 192 -21.21 -12.83 17.53
C ALA A 192 -22.59 -12.21 17.73
N VAL A 193 -22.98 -11.24 16.89
CA VAL A 193 -24.34 -10.67 16.89
C VAL A 193 -25.38 -11.73 16.53
N VAL A 194 -25.12 -12.49 15.46
CA VAL A 194 -26.01 -13.57 15.00
C VAL A 194 -26.22 -14.64 16.09
N ARG A 195 -25.15 -14.96 16.83
CA ARG A 195 -25.12 -16.01 17.85
C ARG A 195 -25.33 -15.52 19.28
N GLN A 196 -25.58 -14.22 19.48
CA GLN A 196 -25.72 -13.59 20.80
C GLN A 196 -24.52 -13.81 21.74
N ASN A 197 -23.30 -13.85 21.21
CA ASN A 197 -22.07 -14.07 21.98
C ASN A 197 -21.33 -12.76 22.28
N ARG A 198 -21.49 -12.22 23.48
CA ARG A 198 -20.89 -10.92 23.87
C ARG A 198 -19.36 -10.92 23.87
N THR A 199 -18.73 -12.00 24.33
CA THR A 199 -17.26 -12.09 24.38
C THR A 199 -16.68 -12.09 22.98
N LEU A 200 -17.24 -12.89 22.07
CA LEU A 200 -16.80 -12.91 20.68
C LEU A 200 -16.99 -11.56 19.99
N PHE A 201 -18.07 -10.83 20.33
CA PHE A 201 -18.32 -9.50 19.81
C PHE A 201 -17.23 -8.51 20.26
N ILE A 202 -16.94 -8.44 21.55
CA ILE A 202 -15.90 -7.55 22.10
C ILE A 202 -14.54 -7.88 21.47
N CYS A 203 -14.17 -9.17 21.40
CA CYS A 203 -12.93 -9.57 20.77
C CYS A 203 -12.89 -9.22 19.28
N GLY A 204 -13.96 -9.49 18.53
CA GLY A 204 -14.04 -9.20 17.10
C GLY A 204 -13.92 -7.70 16.79
N ILE A 205 -14.68 -6.86 17.51
CA ILE A 205 -14.61 -5.41 17.37
C ILE A 205 -13.24 -4.87 17.80
N ALA A 206 -12.64 -5.40 18.87
CA ALA A 206 -11.29 -5.01 19.27
C ALA A 206 -10.26 -5.36 18.18
N VAL A 207 -10.32 -6.56 17.60
CA VAL A 207 -9.45 -6.93 16.47
C VAL A 207 -9.66 -5.96 15.30
N ALA A 208 -10.91 -5.64 14.95
CA ALA A 208 -11.20 -4.73 13.84
C ALA A 208 -10.61 -3.32 14.07
N LEU A 209 -10.86 -2.74 15.24
CA LEU A 209 -10.42 -1.39 15.59
C LEU A 209 -8.90 -1.27 15.76
N LEU A 210 -8.23 -2.33 16.21
CA LEU A 210 -6.76 -2.35 16.35
C LEU A 210 -6.03 -2.67 15.04
N SER A 211 -6.76 -3.06 13.99
CA SER A 211 -6.16 -3.45 12.71
C SER A 211 -6.07 -2.33 11.70
N LYS A 212 -7.05 -1.41 11.67
CA LYS A 212 -7.14 -0.40 10.62
C LYS A 212 -7.92 0.83 11.07
N ASN A 213 -7.38 2.04 10.88
CA ASN A 213 -8.07 3.27 11.25
C ASN A 213 -9.35 3.50 10.44
N GLU A 214 -9.30 3.17 9.15
CA GLU A 214 -10.39 3.41 8.21
C GLU A 214 -11.63 2.58 8.55
N ALA A 215 -11.50 1.54 9.38
CA ALA A 215 -12.62 0.77 9.92
C ALA A 215 -13.41 1.54 11.00
N VAL A 216 -12.80 2.53 11.65
CA VAL A 216 -13.34 3.20 12.84
C VAL A 216 -14.65 3.93 12.53
N LEU A 217 -14.68 4.74 11.47
CA LEU A 217 -15.86 5.49 11.07
C LEU A 217 -17.05 4.59 10.67
N PRO A 218 -16.90 3.59 9.78
CA PRO A 218 -18.01 2.72 9.43
C PRO A 218 -18.44 1.79 10.59
N ILE A 219 -17.54 1.42 11.51
CA ILE A 219 -17.93 0.72 12.76
C ILE A 219 -18.79 1.64 13.64
N ALA A 220 -18.42 2.90 13.80
CA ALA A 220 -19.23 3.87 14.55
C ALA A 220 -20.62 4.06 13.92
N ALA A 221 -20.69 4.14 12.58
CA ALA A 221 -21.95 4.22 11.84
C ALA A 221 -22.78 2.94 12.00
N TRP A 222 -22.18 1.75 11.95
CA TRP A 222 -22.88 0.48 12.17
C TRP A 222 -23.42 0.40 13.61
N ALA A 223 -22.60 0.77 14.59
CA ALA A 223 -23.01 0.82 15.98
C ALA A 223 -24.18 1.80 16.21
N PHE A 224 -24.16 2.96 15.56
CA PHE A 224 -25.28 3.90 15.60
C PHE A 224 -26.57 3.28 15.04
N VAL A 225 -26.50 2.64 13.86
CA VAL A 225 -27.66 1.97 13.24
C VAL A 225 -28.23 0.89 14.15
N GLU A 226 -27.39 0.06 14.76
CA GLU A 226 -27.82 -1.01 15.67
C GLU A 226 -28.33 -0.47 17.02
N PHE A 227 -27.83 0.68 17.46
CA PHE A 227 -28.31 1.36 18.68
C PHE A 227 -29.74 1.89 18.52
N ILE A 228 -30.04 2.53 17.38
CA ILE A 228 -31.36 3.12 17.12
C ILE A 228 -32.40 2.10 16.64
N THR A 229 -31.96 0.98 16.06
CA THR A 229 -32.88 -0.08 15.63
C THR A 229 -33.20 -1.04 16.79
N PRO A 230 -34.31 -1.80 16.70
CA PRO A 230 -34.62 -2.86 17.67
C PRO A 230 -33.63 -4.03 17.50
N SER A 231 -32.44 -3.88 18.08
CA SER A 231 -31.44 -4.94 18.19
C SER A 231 -31.78 -5.86 19.37
N VAL A 232 -31.78 -7.17 19.13
CA VAL A 232 -31.82 -8.20 20.19
C VAL A 232 -30.51 -8.28 20.98
N PHE A 233 -29.43 -7.77 20.39
CA PHE A 233 -28.12 -7.62 21.03
C PHE A 233 -28.11 -6.38 21.93
N THR A 234 -27.32 -6.40 23.01
CA THR A 234 -27.49 -5.44 24.10
C THR A 234 -27.08 -4.02 23.69
N ARG A 235 -28.02 -3.05 23.70
CA ARG A 235 -27.81 -1.66 23.23
C ARG A 235 -26.59 -0.95 23.82
N TRP A 236 -26.22 -1.26 25.07
CA TRP A 236 -25.03 -0.67 25.68
C TRP A 236 -23.74 -1.08 24.93
N LEU A 237 -23.63 -2.31 24.42
CA LEU A 237 -22.45 -2.74 23.65
C LEU A 237 -22.29 -1.92 22.38
N TRP A 238 -23.38 -1.60 21.70
CA TRP A 238 -23.35 -0.73 20.52
C TRP A 238 -22.98 0.70 20.89
N PHE A 239 -23.53 1.25 21.97
CA PHE A 239 -23.13 2.57 22.46
C PHE A 239 -21.61 2.65 22.72
N TRP A 240 -21.05 1.70 23.48
CA TRP A 240 -19.61 1.68 23.76
C TRP A 240 -18.78 1.39 22.52
N THR A 241 -19.25 0.56 21.59
CA THR A 241 -18.56 0.34 20.30
C THR A 241 -18.44 1.64 19.51
N GLY A 242 -19.54 2.39 19.39
CA GLY A 242 -19.54 3.69 18.73
C GLY A 242 -18.62 4.69 19.43
N LEU A 243 -18.70 4.78 20.76
CA LEU A 243 -17.86 5.67 21.55
C LEU A 243 -16.37 5.32 21.47
N SER A 244 -16.01 4.05 21.64
CA SER A 244 -14.63 3.56 21.53
C SER A 244 -14.04 3.81 20.15
N SER A 245 -14.85 3.65 19.11
CA SER A 245 -14.45 3.99 17.74
C SER A 245 -14.09 5.48 17.64
N LEU A 246 -14.99 6.38 18.06
CA LEU A 246 -14.71 7.82 18.04
C LEU A 246 -13.50 8.21 18.89
N VAL A 247 -13.32 7.60 20.06
CA VAL A 247 -12.16 7.86 20.92
C VAL A 247 -10.85 7.44 20.24
N LEU A 248 -10.82 6.28 19.58
CA LEU A 248 -9.64 5.83 18.84
C LEU A 248 -9.32 6.74 17.64
N PHE A 249 -10.34 7.18 16.90
CA PHE A 249 -10.16 8.16 15.83
C PHE A 249 -9.52 9.45 16.36
N MET A 250 -10.03 9.98 17.47
CA MET A 250 -9.49 11.19 18.11
C MET A 250 -8.07 10.98 18.64
N PHE A 251 -7.77 9.79 19.17
CA PHE A 251 -6.45 9.43 19.63
C PHE A 251 -5.43 9.46 18.48
N ASP A 252 -5.76 8.85 17.34
CA ASP A 252 -4.86 8.80 16.18
C ASP A 252 -4.65 10.16 15.52
N GLU A 253 -5.73 10.92 15.31
CA GLU A 253 -5.67 12.16 14.53
C GLU A 253 -5.17 13.37 15.34
N LEU A 254 -5.42 13.38 16.66
CA LEU A 254 -5.15 14.56 17.49
C LEU A 254 -4.06 14.34 18.53
N LEU A 255 -4.04 13.17 19.18
CA LEU A 255 -3.18 12.95 20.34
C LEU A 255 -1.82 12.39 19.92
N LEU A 256 -1.82 11.34 19.10
CA LEU A 256 -0.61 10.62 18.71
C LEU A 256 0.42 11.51 17.98
N PRO A 257 0.05 12.38 17.00
CA PRO A 257 0.99 13.25 16.32
C PRO A 257 1.59 14.30 17.28
N LYS A 258 0.78 14.83 18.20
CA LYS A 258 1.22 15.82 19.22
C LYS A 258 2.19 15.21 20.21
N MET A 259 1.91 14.00 20.71
CA MET A 259 2.78 13.30 21.66
C MET A 259 4.17 13.02 21.09
N MET A 260 4.27 12.85 19.77
CA MET A 260 5.49 12.38 19.11
C MET A 260 6.22 13.46 18.31
N GLY A 261 5.72 14.70 18.32
CA GLY A 261 6.35 15.83 17.63
C GLY A 261 6.38 15.69 16.11
N VAL A 262 5.49 14.87 15.52
CA VAL A 262 5.41 14.65 14.07
C VAL A 262 4.33 15.57 13.49
N SER A 263 4.65 16.28 12.41
CA SER A 263 3.73 17.24 11.79
C SER A 263 2.65 16.53 10.97
N GLY A 264 1.49 16.31 11.58
CA GLY A 264 0.25 15.85 10.94
C GLY A 264 0.09 14.33 10.86
N ALA A 265 -1.16 13.86 10.94
CA ALA A 265 -1.49 12.46 10.67
C ALA A 265 -1.33 12.17 9.17
N SER A 266 -0.71 11.04 8.83
CA SER A 266 -0.47 10.61 7.44
C SER A 266 -1.76 10.51 6.62
N HIS A 267 -2.88 10.20 7.26
CA HIS A 267 -4.18 10.09 6.59
C HIS A 267 -4.77 11.45 6.19
N LEU A 268 -4.50 12.53 6.93
CA LEU A 268 -4.94 13.88 6.54
C LEU A 268 -4.28 14.36 5.25
N ALA A 269 -3.09 13.85 4.92
CA ALA A 269 -2.43 14.17 3.65
C ALA A 269 -3.27 13.75 2.45
N LEU A 270 -4.07 12.68 2.56
CA LEU A 270 -5.00 12.23 1.53
C LEU A 270 -6.11 13.26 1.26
N PHE A 271 -6.47 14.07 2.26
CA PHE A 271 -7.56 15.04 2.17
C PHE A 271 -7.09 16.49 2.12
N LYS A 272 -5.78 16.71 1.92
CA LYS A 272 -5.15 18.04 1.98
C LYS A 272 -5.75 19.06 1.00
N VAL A 273 -6.34 18.59 -0.10
CA VAL A 273 -7.07 19.43 -1.07
C VAL A 273 -8.24 20.17 -0.42
N TYR A 274 -8.84 19.61 0.64
CA TYR A 274 -9.97 20.20 1.35
C TYR A 274 -9.57 20.97 2.59
N GLY A 275 -8.29 21.04 2.95
CA GLY A 275 -7.84 21.80 4.11
C GLY A 275 -6.52 21.31 4.69
N ASN A 276 -5.91 22.14 5.53
CA ASN A 276 -4.60 21.85 6.15
C ASN A 276 -4.69 21.20 7.53
N SER A 277 -5.90 20.91 8.02
CA SER A 277 -6.15 20.24 9.31
C SER A 277 -7.47 19.48 9.28
N GLY A 278 -7.62 18.47 10.15
CA GLY A 278 -8.87 17.70 10.27
C GLY A 278 -10.12 18.58 10.44
N PRO A 279 -10.15 19.54 11.40
CA PRO A 279 -11.29 20.45 11.54
C PRO A 279 -11.55 21.33 10.32
N ALA A 280 -10.50 21.78 9.61
CA ALA A 280 -10.66 22.56 8.39
C ALA A 280 -11.23 21.72 7.24
N ILE A 281 -10.76 20.48 7.09
CA ILE A 281 -11.31 19.51 6.14
C ILE A 281 -12.79 19.27 6.44
N ALA A 282 -13.14 18.95 7.69
CA ALA A 282 -14.52 18.70 8.10
C ALA A 282 -15.42 19.92 7.84
N LYS A 283 -14.95 21.13 8.20
CA LYS A 283 -15.67 22.38 7.95
C LYS A 283 -15.90 22.61 6.45
N ASN A 284 -14.86 22.49 5.62
CA ASN A 284 -14.95 22.73 4.20
C ASN A 284 -15.85 21.71 3.48
N LEU A 285 -15.82 20.44 3.89
CA LEU A 285 -16.74 19.42 3.36
C LEU A 285 -18.20 19.73 3.74
N ALA A 286 -18.44 20.22 4.96
CA ALA A 286 -19.78 20.60 5.43
C ALA A 286 -20.31 21.89 4.78
N GLU A 287 -19.45 22.89 4.54
CA GLU A 287 -19.81 24.16 3.90
C GLU A 287 -19.97 24.03 2.38
N HIS A 288 -19.41 22.97 1.77
CA HIS A 288 -19.44 22.75 0.32
C HIS A 288 -19.97 21.37 -0.08
N PRO A 289 -21.21 21.01 0.29
CA PRO A 289 -21.78 19.70 -0.01
C PRO A 289 -21.90 19.41 -1.52
N ALA A 290 -22.03 20.45 -2.35
CA ALA A 290 -22.04 20.30 -3.80
C ALA A 290 -20.69 19.77 -4.35
N ILE A 291 -19.56 20.13 -3.73
CA ILE A 291 -18.25 19.59 -4.11
C ILE A 291 -18.19 18.11 -3.78
N VAL A 292 -18.64 17.72 -2.59
CA VAL A 292 -18.71 16.31 -2.16
C VAL A 292 -19.57 15.51 -3.13
N ALA A 293 -20.76 16.02 -3.46
CA ALA A 293 -21.65 15.38 -4.43
C ALA A 293 -20.99 15.24 -5.82
N ASN A 294 -20.33 16.29 -6.31
CA ASN A 294 -19.65 16.25 -7.61
C ASN A 294 -18.46 15.27 -7.63
N VAL A 295 -17.72 15.14 -6.53
CA VAL A 295 -16.62 14.17 -6.42
C VAL A 295 -17.17 12.75 -6.45
N ILE A 296 -18.22 12.46 -5.67
CA ILE A 296 -18.86 11.14 -5.65
C ILE A 296 -19.45 10.81 -7.03
N LEU A 297 -20.14 11.76 -7.66
CA LEU A 297 -20.70 11.56 -9.01
C LEU A 297 -19.61 11.42 -10.08
N GLY A 298 -18.50 12.14 -9.95
CA GLY A 298 -17.32 11.99 -10.81
C GLY A 298 -16.67 10.61 -10.72
N HIS A 299 -16.82 9.95 -9.57
CA HIS A 299 -16.35 8.59 -9.32
C HIS A 299 -17.50 7.56 -9.24
N ALA A 300 -18.64 7.83 -9.89
CA ALA A 300 -19.80 6.94 -9.85
C ALA A 300 -19.49 5.50 -10.33
N HIS A 301 -18.46 5.32 -11.17
CA HIS A 301 -17.97 4.00 -11.56
C HIS A 301 -17.45 3.20 -10.36
N TYR A 302 -16.73 3.82 -9.43
CA TYR A 302 -16.24 3.15 -8.23
C TYR A 302 -17.39 2.73 -7.32
N LEU A 303 -18.37 3.62 -7.07
CA LEU A 303 -19.59 3.27 -6.35
C LEU A 303 -20.33 2.10 -7.04
N ALA A 304 -20.41 2.12 -8.37
CA ALA A 304 -21.04 1.07 -9.15
C ALA A 304 -20.28 -0.26 -9.06
N GLU A 305 -18.96 -0.22 -9.01
CA GLU A 305 -18.09 -1.38 -8.81
C GLU A 305 -18.31 -2.02 -7.42
N VAL A 306 -18.18 -1.25 -6.34
CA VAL A 306 -18.33 -1.78 -4.97
C VAL A 306 -19.77 -2.23 -4.66
N SER A 307 -20.77 -1.52 -5.16
CA SER A 307 -22.18 -1.92 -4.98
C SER A 307 -22.59 -3.02 -5.96
N GLY A 308 -21.95 -3.07 -7.14
CA GLY A 308 -22.15 -4.07 -8.17
C GLY A 308 -21.77 -5.48 -7.70
N SER A 309 -20.73 -5.63 -6.87
CA SER A 309 -20.37 -6.90 -6.22
C SER A 309 -21.53 -7.54 -5.44
N TRP A 310 -22.50 -6.73 -5.02
CA TRP A 310 -23.70 -7.14 -4.29
C TRP A 310 -25.00 -6.91 -5.08
N GLY A 311 -24.91 -6.78 -6.40
CA GLY A 311 -26.06 -6.59 -7.28
C GLY A 311 -26.80 -5.29 -7.02
N PHE A 312 -26.07 -4.24 -6.60
CA PHE A 312 -26.58 -2.91 -6.22
C PHE A 312 -27.54 -2.91 -5.02
N LEU A 313 -27.75 -4.05 -4.35
CA LEU A 313 -28.55 -4.15 -3.13
C LEU A 313 -28.10 -3.22 -1.98
N PRO A 314 -26.80 -2.91 -1.79
CA PRO A 314 -26.37 -2.00 -0.74
C PRO A 314 -27.06 -0.63 -0.83
N LEU A 315 -27.30 -0.13 -2.04
CA LEU A 315 -27.91 1.19 -2.29
C LEU A 315 -29.34 1.32 -1.77
N VAL A 316 -30.05 0.19 -1.65
CA VAL A 316 -31.42 0.11 -1.09
C VAL A 316 -31.43 -0.48 0.32
N GLY A 317 -30.26 -0.61 0.95
CA GLY A 317 -30.06 -1.13 2.31
C GLY A 317 -30.57 -0.24 3.45
N GLY A 318 -31.14 0.94 3.13
CA GLY A 318 -31.74 1.92 4.07
C GLY A 318 -30.74 2.36 5.14
N LEU A 319 -31.03 2.24 6.44
CA LEU A 319 -30.09 2.70 7.47
C LEU A 319 -28.70 2.02 7.40
N TYR A 320 -28.63 0.77 6.95
CA TYR A 320 -27.35 0.07 6.77
C TYR A 320 -26.54 0.60 5.57
N LEU A 321 -27.11 1.48 4.75
CA LEU A 321 -26.36 2.24 3.74
C LEU A 321 -25.35 3.19 4.40
N LEU A 322 -25.61 3.68 5.63
CA LEU A 322 -24.75 4.62 6.32
C LEU A 322 -23.31 4.10 6.52
N PRO A 323 -23.06 2.93 7.15
CA PRO A 323 -21.69 2.44 7.30
C PRO A 323 -21.02 2.08 5.96
N PHE A 324 -21.78 1.62 4.96
CA PHE A 324 -21.25 1.38 3.62
C PHE A 324 -20.78 2.68 2.95
N MET A 325 -21.66 3.69 2.91
CA MET A 325 -21.34 4.97 2.27
C MET A 325 -20.29 5.77 3.03
N ALA A 326 -20.19 5.62 4.35
CA ALA A 326 -19.17 6.31 5.13
C ALA A 326 -17.75 6.05 4.58
N LEU A 327 -17.46 4.78 4.24
CA LEU A 327 -16.14 4.41 3.72
C LEU A 327 -16.01 4.65 2.21
N VAL A 328 -17.09 4.46 1.43
CA VAL A 328 -17.07 4.81 -0.01
C VAL A 328 -16.78 6.29 -0.22
N ILE A 329 -17.46 7.17 0.53
CA ILE A 329 -17.26 8.62 0.45
C ILE A 329 -15.84 8.98 0.87
N LEU A 330 -15.32 8.35 1.92
CA LEU A 330 -13.95 8.59 2.37
C LEU A 330 -12.93 8.23 1.29
N ASN A 331 -13.07 7.09 0.62
CA ASN A 331 -12.21 6.69 -0.48
C ASN A 331 -12.35 7.59 -1.72
N ASP A 332 -13.57 8.05 -2.01
CA ASP A 332 -13.83 8.95 -3.14
C ASP A 332 -13.22 10.33 -2.95
N LEU A 333 -13.28 10.86 -1.74
CA LEU A 333 -12.70 12.16 -1.38
C LEU A 333 -11.16 12.09 -1.32
N ALA A 334 -10.56 10.93 -1.07
CA ALA A 334 -9.12 10.85 -0.91
C ALA A 334 -8.37 11.18 -2.22
N ASN A 335 -7.29 11.94 -2.15
CA ASN A 335 -6.41 12.25 -3.28
C ASN A 335 -5.43 11.11 -3.60
N ASN A 336 -5.96 9.88 -3.67
CA ASN A 336 -5.21 8.68 -4.02
C ASN A 336 -6.13 7.74 -4.82
N SER A 337 -5.79 7.49 -6.09
CA SER A 337 -6.58 6.62 -6.95
C SER A 337 -6.58 5.15 -6.50
N ALA A 338 -5.57 4.70 -5.75
CA ALA A 338 -5.51 3.34 -5.24
C ALA A 338 -6.69 3.01 -4.31
N LEU A 339 -7.20 4.00 -3.57
CA LEU A 339 -8.38 3.85 -2.70
C LEU A 339 -9.68 3.62 -3.48
N ARG A 340 -9.71 3.97 -4.77
CA ARG A 340 -10.87 3.83 -5.67
C ARG A 340 -10.74 2.66 -6.64
N SER A 341 -10.03 1.62 -6.24
CA SER A 341 -9.84 0.43 -7.08
C SER A 341 -10.23 -0.82 -6.32
N LEU A 342 -11.02 -1.69 -6.96
CA LEU A 342 -11.30 -3.04 -6.44
C LEU A 342 -10.05 -3.93 -6.43
N ALA A 343 -9.00 -3.55 -7.15
CA ALA A 343 -7.75 -4.31 -7.22
C ALA A 343 -6.86 -4.14 -6.00
N THR A 344 -7.21 -3.22 -5.10
CA THR A 344 -6.47 -2.94 -3.88
C THR A 344 -7.26 -3.41 -2.66
N GLN A 345 -6.56 -3.53 -1.54
CA GLN A 345 -7.09 -3.92 -0.25
C GLN A 345 -8.21 -2.98 0.27
N TYR A 346 -8.26 -1.73 -0.19
CA TYR A 346 -9.03 -0.66 0.45
C TYR A 346 -10.54 -0.82 0.27
N SER A 347 -10.97 -1.69 -0.64
CA SER A 347 -12.38 -2.03 -0.83
C SER A 347 -12.86 -3.21 0.03
N VAL A 348 -11.96 -3.94 0.71
CA VAL A 348 -12.32 -5.16 1.45
C VAL A 348 -13.26 -4.87 2.62
N ILE A 349 -13.01 -3.79 3.37
CA ILE A 349 -13.87 -3.40 4.49
C ILE A 349 -15.20 -2.83 3.97
N ILE A 350 -15.19 -2.13 2.83
CA ILE A 350 -16.41 -1.65 2.16
C ILE A 350 -17.30 -2.85 1.81
N ASP A 351 -16.71 -3.93 1.32
CA ASP A 351 -17.42 -5.15 0.93
C ASP A 351 -18.19 -5.78 2.10
N PHE A 352 -17.59 -5.77 3.31
CA PHE A 352 -18.28 -6.20 4.54
C PHE A 352 -19.53 -5.37 4.84
N PHE A 353 -19.44 -4.04 4.75
CA PHE A 353 -20.60 -3.18 4.99
C PHE A 353 -21.61 -3.25 3.83
N GLY A 354 -21.14 -3.53 2.61
CA GLY A 354 -21.96 -3.85 1.45
C GLY A 354 -22.83 -5.08 1.71
N LEU A 355 -22.24 -6.16 2.24
CA LEU A 355 -22.97 -7.35 2.69
C LEU A 355 -24.08 -7.00 3.69
N LEU A 356 -23.79 -6.18 4.72
CA LEU A 356 -24.78 -5.80 5.73
C LEU A 356 -25.93 -5.01 5.11
N ALA A 357 -25.63 -4.04 4.26
CA ALA A 357 -26.62 -3.24 3.55
C ALA A 357 -27.46 -4.10 2.60
N ALA A 358 -26.84 -5.00 1.86
CA ALA A 358 -27.50 -5.92 0.94
C ALA A 358 -28.44 -6.90 1.67
N GLY A 359 -28.00 -7.49 2.77
CA GLY A 359 -28.86 -8.36 3.58
C GLY A 359 -30.00 -7.60 4.28
N ALA A 360 -29.80 -6.33 4.62
CA ALA A 360 -30.88 -5.45 5.08
C ALA A 360 -31.91 -5.17 3.98
N ALA A 361 -31.47 -4.93 2.74
CA ALA A 361 -32.34 -4.78 1.59
C ALA A 361 -33.21 -6.04 1.37
N ILE A 362 -32.59 -7.22 1.30
CA ILE A 362 -33.33 -8.49 1.13
C ILE A 362 -34.37 -8.72 2.23
N ARG A 363 -34.02 -8.40 3.48
CA ARG A 363 -34.95 -8.56 4.62
C ARG A 363 -36.20 -7.71 4.49
N ARG A 364 -36.13 -6.50 3.92
CA ARG A 364 -37.31 -5.63 3.76
C ARG A 364 -38.30 -6.16 2.73
N HIS A 365 -37.82 -6.90 1.75
CA HIS A 365 -38.63 -7.43 0.66
C HIS A 365 -38.94 -8.93 0.83
N LYS A 366 -39.16 -9.38 2.07
CA LYS A 366 -39.64 -10.74 2.37
C LYS A 366 -41.01 -10.95 1.71
N GLY A 367 -41.12 -11.94 0.82
CA GLY A 367 -42.39 -12.35 0.20
C GLY A 367 -42.38 -12.39 -1.34
N PHE A 368 -41.41 -11.75 -1.99
CA PHE A 368 -41.27 -11.78 -3.46
C PHE A 368 -40.08 -12.66 -3.87
N SER A 369 -40.36 -13.91 -4.25
CA SER A 369 -39.32 -14.90 -4.60
C SER A 369 -38.42 -14.46 -5.75
N TRP A 370 -38.99 -13.83 -6.80
CA TRP A 370 -38.21 -13.29 -7.93
C TRP A 370 -37.34 -12.10 -7.51
N TYR A 371 -37.81 -11.26 -6.59
CA TYR A 371 -37.08 -10.11 -6.05
C TYR A 371 -35.90 -10.54 -5.15
N GLN A 372 -35.91 -11.77 -4.65
CA GLN A 372 -34.76 -12.34 -3.92
C GLN A 372 -33.78 -13.06 -4.86
N ALA A 373 -34.30 -13.72 -5.90
CA ALA A 373 -33.48 -14.47 -6.85
C ALA A 373 -32.73 -13.57 -7.86
N MET A 374 -33.41 -12.55 -8.39
CA MET A 374 -32.87 -11.69 -9.45
C MET A 374 -31.66 -10.85 -8.96
N PRO A 375 -31.69 -10.15 -7.82
CA PRO A 375 -30.53 -9.38 -7.37
C PRO A 375 -29.32 -10.25 -7.05
N VAL A 376 -29.54 -11.48 -6.58
CA VAL A 376 -28.46 -12.46 -6.38
C VAL A 376 -27.85 -12.89 -7.71
N ALA A 377 -28.69 -13.21 -8.70
CA ALA A 377 -28.20 -13.54 -10.04
C ALA A 377 -27.44 -12.36 -10.68
N VAL A 378 -27.97 -11.14 -10.51
CA VAL A 378 -27.28 -9.90 -10.92
C VAL A 378 -25.95 -9.78 -10.18
N ALA A 379 -25.92 -9.92 -8.86
CA ALA A 379 -24.71 -9.85 -8.05
C ALA A 379 -23.65 -10.88 -8.48
N MET A 380 -24.07 -12.12 -8.77
CA MET A 380 -23.18 -13.15 -9.30
C MET A 380 -22.63 -12.77 -10.66
N PHE A 381 -23.49 -12.33 -11.57
CA PHE A 381 -23.10 -11.93 -12.92
C PHE A 381 -22.15 -10.74 -12.91
N THR A 382 -22.48 -9.68 -12.17
CA THR A 382 -21.63 -8.49 -12.02
C THR A 382 -20.32 -8.83 -11.34
N SER A 383 -20.31 -9.65 -10.28
CA SER A 383 -19.08 -10.10 -9.64
C SER A 383 -18.19 -10.87 -10.60
N ILE A 384 -18.74 -11.81 -11.36
CA ILE A 384 -17.97 -12.56 -12.38
C ILE A 384 -17.42 -11.63 -13.46
N PHE A 385 -18.22 -10.67 -13.92
CA PHE A 385 -17.79 -9.70 -14.93
C PHE A 385 -16.66 -8.79 -14.40
N LEU A 386 -16.81 -8.27 -13.18
CA LEU A 386 -15.80 -7.45 -12.52
C LEU A 386 -14.52 -8.24 -12.25
N LEU A 387 -14.64 -9.49 -11.79
CA LEU A 387 -13.51 -10.41 -11.63
C LEU A 387 -12.81 -10.68 -12.96
N HIS A 388 -13.55 -10.85 -14.05
CA HIS A 388 -12.96 -11.02 -15.38
C HIS A 388 -12.19 -9.76 -15.81
N GLY A 389 -12.76 -8.58 -15.55
CA GLY A 389 -12.09 -7.30 -15.76
C GLY A 389 -10.78 -7.22 -14.98
N LEU A 390 -10.85 -7.36 -13.66
CA LEU A 390 -9.70 -7.42 -12.73
C LEU A 390 -8.65 -8.43 -13.18
N TRP A 391 -9.09 -9.63 -13.57
CA TRP A 391 -8.20 -10.67 -14.04
C TRP A 391 -7.40 -10.20 -15.26
N LYS A 392 -8.07 -9.60 -16.23
CA LYS A 392 -7.47 -9.17 -17.49
C LYS A 392 -6.56 -7.95 -17.32
N THR A 393 -6.96 -6.97 -16.51
CA THR A 393 -6.27 -5.67 -16.42
C THR A 393 -5.20 -5.63 -15.33
N GLU A 394 -5.40 -6.36 -14.23
CA GLU A 394 -4.53 -6.26 -13.05
C GLU A 394 -3.79 -7.56 -12.79
N ILE A 395 -4.52 -8.67 -12.65
CA ILE A 395 -3.96 -9.92 -12.12
C ILE A 395 -3.07 -10.62 -13.15
N ALA A 396 -3.57 -10.86 -14.36
CA ALA A 396 -2.83 -11.57 -15.41
C ALA A 396 -1.56 -10.83 -15.87
N PRO A 397 -1.56 -9.50 -16.06
CA PRO A 397 -0.33 -8.76 -16.38
C PRO A 397 0.74 -8.87 -15.30
N GLN A 398 0.35 -8.86 -14.02
CA GLN A 398 1.30 -9.01 -12.91
C GLN A 398 1.94 -10.41 -12.89
N MET A 399 1.23 -11.44 -13.39
CA MET A 399 1.72 -12.82 -13.46
C MET A 399 2.47 -13.16 -14.75
N ALA A 400 2.53 -12.24 -15.71
CA ALA A 400 3.17 -12.51 -16.98
C ALA A 400 4.67 -12.85 -16.77
N PRO A 401 5.24 -13.86 -17.46
CA PRO A 401 6.66 -14.23 -17.36
C PRO A 401 7.62 -13.07 -17.68
N ASN A 402 7.12 -12.07 -18.41
CA ASN A 402 7.87 -10.89 -18.79
C ASN A 402 7.75 -9.73 -17.81
N ASN A 403 7.07 -9.90 -16.68
CA ASN A 403 6.99 -8.86 -15.67
C ASN A 403 8.40 -8.47 -15.21
N VAL A 404 8.73 -7.20 -15.40
CA VAL A 404 10.03 -6.61 -15.10
C VAL A 404 10.39 -6.78 -13.61
N ALA A 405 9.40 -6.78 -12.71
CA ALA A 405 9.59 -7.03 -11.29
C ALA A 405 10.11 -8.45 -11.00
N ALA A 406 9.52 -9.47 -11.64
CA ALA A 406 9.98 -10.86 -11.50
C ALA A 406 11.37 -11.09 -12.14
N LYS A 407 11.68 -10.41 -13.25
CA LYS A 407 13.04 -10.43 -13.82
C LYS A 407 14.06 -9.74 -12.90
N LYS A 408 13.67 -8.70 -12.17
CA LYS A 408 14.50 -8.06 -11.13
C LYS A 408 14.71 -8.98 -9.92
N PHE A 409 13.68 -9.73 -9.51
CA PHE A 409 13.73 -10.73 -8.44
C PHE A 409 14.78 -11.82 -8.72
N GLN A 410 14.83 -12.36 -9.95
CA GLN A 410 15.78 -13.40 -10.33
C GLN A 410 17.26 -12.94 -10.31
N LEU A 411 17.52 -11.64 -10.29
CA LEU A 411 18.88 -11.08 -10.23
C LEU A 411 19.40 -10.87 -8.77
N ALA A 412 18.52 -10.95 -7.76
CA ALA A 412 18.85 -10.77 -6.35
C ALA A 412 19.52 -11.95 -5.58
N PRO A 413 19.59 -13.22 -6.07
CA PRO A 413 20.15 -14.34 -5.29
C PRO A 413 21.60 -14.15 -4.79
N GLY A 414 22.39 -13.27 -5.43
CA GLY A 414 23.74 -12.95 -4.98
C GLY A 414 23.81 -12.15 -3.66
N ILE A 415 22.69 -11.57 -3.20
CA ILE A 415 22.65 -10.63 -2.07
C ILE A 415 22.23 -11.32 -0.77
N ASN A 416 21.34 -12.31 -0.86
CA ASN A 416 20.76 -12.99 0.31
C ASN A 416 21.76 -13.86 1.10
N ARG A 417 23.02 -14.00 0.64
CA ARG A 417 24.07 -14.76 1.34
C ARG A 417 24.99 -13.90 2.20
N GLN A 418 24.83 -12.58 2.24
CA GLN A 418 25.70 -11.69 3.02
C GLN A 418 24.89 -10.98 4.13
N HIS A 419 24.99 -11.46 5.36
CA HIS A 419 24.30 -10.93 6.55
C HIS A 419 24.69 -9.49 6.94
N HIS A 420 25.61 -8.84 6.22
CA HIS A 420 26.10 -7.49 6.52
C HIS A 420 25.72 -6.44 5.46
N VAL A 421 24.69 -6.72 4.66
CA VAL A 421 24.29 -5.84 3.55
C VAL A 421 23.02 -5.07 3.92
N THR A 422 23.10 -3.76 3.81
CA THR A 422 21.99 -2.81 3.84
C THR A 422 21.48 -2.63 2.41
N ILE A 423 20.20 -2.91 2.16
CA ILE A 423 19.65 -3.02 0.81
C ILE A 423 18.55 -1.99 0.58
N TRP A 424 18.86 -0.95 -0.19
CA TRP A 424 17.91 0.09 -0.58
C TRP A 424 17.18 -0.34 -1.84
N THR A 425 15.86 -0.51 -1.77
CA THR A 425 15.08 -0.97 -2.91
C THR A 425 13.84 -0.13 -3.09
N THR A 426 13.51 0.19 -4.33
CA THR A 426 12.16 0.63 -4.71
C THR A 426 11.24 -0.59 -4.68
N ASN A 427 10.21 -0.54 -3.85
CA ASN A 427 8.95 -1.30 -3.67
C ASN A 427 9.01 -2.81 -3.92
N HIS A 428 9.61 -3.27 -5.02
CA HIS A 428 9.47 -4.64 -5.50
C HIS A 428 10.37 -5.71 -4.88
N LEU A 429 11.36 -5.34 -4.06
CA LEU A 429 12.21 -6.30 -3.34
C LEU A 429 11.94 -6.31 -1.83
N ALA A 430 11.03 -5.44 -1.36
CA ALA A 430 10.72 -5.21 0.04
C ALA A 430 10.41 -6.50 0.84
N PRO A 431 9.61 -7.46 0.31
CA PRO A 431 9.27 -8.69 1.03
C PRO A 431 10.42 -9.70 1.16
N LEU A 432 11.55 -9.47 0.48
CA LEU A 432 12.75 -10.32 0.55
C LEU A 432 13.85 -9.75 1.45
N VAL A 433 13.85 -8.43 1.61
CA VAL A 433 14.93 -7.72 2.32
C VAL A 433 14.48 -7.11 3.64
N TYR A 434 13.26 -7.41 4.10
CA TYR A 434 12.69 -6.91 5.35
C TYR A 434 13.50 -7.28 6.61
N GLN A 435 14.32 -8.35 6.53
CA GLN A 435 15.23 -8.76 7.60
C GLN A 435 16.50 -7.90 7.67
N HIS A 436 16.76 -7.06 6.66
CA HIS A 436 17.92 -6.18 6.62
C HIS A 436 17.57 -4.78 7.12
N ALA A 437 18.55 -4.14 7.76
CA ALA A 437 18.30 -3.00 8.65
C ALA A 437 17.76 -1.73 7.96
N LEU A 438 17.84 -1.56 6.64
CA LEU A 438 17.34 -0.36 5.95
C LEU A 438 16.86 -0.68 4.53
N VAL A 439 15.56 -0.49 4.30
CA VAL A 439 14.90 -0.52 2.99
C VAL A 439 14.04 0.74 2.91
N ALA A 440 14.33 1.66 2.00
CA ALA A 440 13.64 2.95 1.92
C ALA A 440 12.93 3.10 0.58
N GLU A 441 11.64 3.44 0.63
CA GLU A 441 10.92 4.07 -0.46
C GLU A 441 11.11 5.59 -0.34
N ASN A 442 11.40 6.26 -1.46
CA ASN A 442 11.72 7.70 -1.53
C ASN A 442 12.95 8.12 -0.71
N ALA A 443 14.13 7.98 -1.33
CA ALA A 443 15.42 8.45 -0.80
C ALA A 443 15.53 9.96 -0.47
N TYR A 444 14.46 10.75 -0.63
CA TYR A 444 14.46 12.19 -0.42
C TYR A 444 14.46 12.59 1.07
N GLU A 445 13.62 11.97 1.89
CA GLU A 445 13.44 12.39 3.30
C GLU A 445 14.14 11.46 4.30
N THR A 446 14.52 10.26 3.88
CA THR A 446 14.90 9.19 4.80
C THR A 446 16.41 8.97 4.90
N VAL A 447 17.25 9.41 3.95
CA VAL A 447 18.68 9.05 3.96
C VAL A 447 19.45 9.61 5.16
N SER A 448 19.15 10.82 5.62
CA SER A 448 19.75 11.41 6.83
C SER A 448 19.31 10.70 8.11
N THR A 449 18.01 10.41 8.24
CA THR A 449 17.39 9.72 9.37
C THR A 449 17.86 8.26 9.46
N LEU A 450 17.95 7.57 8.32
CA LEU A 450 18.42 6.19 8.19
C LEU A 450 19.92 6.08 8.48
N TRP A 451 20.72 7.13 8.24
CA TRP A 451 22.13 7.15 8.64
C TRP A 451 22.29 7.24 10.15
N LEU A 452 21.56 8.15 10.80
CA LEU A 452 21.53 8.24 12.27
C LEU A 452 21.18 6.88 12.91
N GLN A 453 20.29 6.12 12.27
CA GLN A 453 19.93 4.76 12.69
C GLN A 453 21.01 3.72 12.38
N ARG A 454 21.73 3.79 11.26
CA ARG A 454 22.88 2.91 10.99
C ARG A 454 23.95 3.02 12.09
N ARG A 455 24.22 4.24 12.61
CA ARG A 455 25.12 4.42 13.78
C ARG A 455 24.69 3.59 14.98
N GLN A 456 23.39 3.49 15.18
CA GLN A 456 22.80 2.87 16.35
C GLN A 456 22.67 1.35 16.21
N TYR A 457 22.40 0.85 14.99
CA TYR A 457 22.00 -0.56 14.79
C TYR A 457 22.94 -1.40 13.90
N ALA A 458 23.77 -0.81 13.03
CA ALA A 458 24.60 -1.57 12.08
C ALA A 458 25.85 -0.79 11.60
N PRO A 459 26.84 -0.50 12.47
CA PRO A 459 27.96 0.38 12.16
C PRO A 459 28.91 -0.11 11.05
N HIS A 460 28.85 -1.41 10.67
CA HIS A 460 29.76 -2.03 9.71
C HIS A 460 29.09 -2.54 8.41
N SER A 461 27.84 -2.17 8.13
CA SER A 461 27.11 -2.71 6.97
C SER A 461 27.49 -2.10 5.61
N ARG A 462 27.44 -2.88 4.53
CA ARG A 462 27.60 -2.40 3.14
C ARG A 462 26.29 -1.78 2.64
N ILE A 463 26.33 -0.70 1.85
CA ILE A 463 25.11 -0.11 1.27
C ILE A 463 24.92 -0.57 -0.18
N VAL A 464 23.75 -1.07 -0.52
CA VAL A 464 23.36 -1.45 -1.88
C VAL A 464 22.21 -0.57 -2.29
N VAL A 465 22.33 0.22 -3.37
CA VAL A 465 21.24 1.06 -3.88
C VAL A 465 20.65 0.48 -5.16
N PHE A 466 19.38 0.10 -5.14
CA PHE A 466 18.66 -0.29 -6.35
C PHE A 466 17.99 0.94 -6.96
N MET A 467 18.17 1.13 -8.26
CA MET A 467 17.57 2.22 -9.02
C MET A 467 16.69 1.66 -10.12
N PRO A 468 15.38 1.93 -10.16
CA PRO A 468 14.56 1.56 -11.30
C PRO A 468 15.09 2.23 -12.58
N LYS A 469 15.04 1.46 -13.68
CA LYS A 469 15.41 1.92 -15.01
C LYS A 469 14.36 2.93 -15.49
N GLY A 470 14.74 4.20 -15.64
CA GLY A 470 13.94 5.19 -16.36
C GLY A 470 13.32 6.31 -15.54
N ASP A 471 13.40 6.27 -14.20
CA ASP A 471 12.65 7.22 -13.38
C ASP A 471 13.28 8.61 -13.31
N GLY A 472 14.47 8.80 -13.90
CA GLY A 472 15.10 10.12 -14.04
C GLY A 472 15.23 10.92 -12.74
N ASN A 473 15.09 10.27 -11.60
CA ASN A 473 14.72 10.95 -10.38
C ASN A 473 15.92 11.77 -9.86
N PRO A 474 15.88 13.12 -9.91
CA PRO A 474 17.06 13.95 -9.70
C PRO A 474 17.71 13.77 -8.33
N ALA A 475 16.96 13.51 -7.25
CA ALA A 475 17.60 13.30 -5.96
C ALA A 475 18.09 11.89 -5.69
N VAL A 476 17.66 10.87 -6.43
CA VAL A 476 18.35 9.58 -6.38
C VAL A 476 19.76 9.75 -6.97
N THR A 477 19.85 10.48 -8.08
CA THR A 477 21.14 10.85 -8.70
C THR A 477 21.98 11.72 -7.76
N THR A 478 21.36 12.70 -7.09
CA THR A 478 22.03 13.59 -6.11
C THR A 478 22.48 12.82 -4.86
N SER A 479 21.70 11.87 -4.38
CA SER A 479 22.05 11.04 -3.22
C SER A 479 23.24 10.13 -3.53
N VAL A 480 23.24 9.48 -4.69
CA VAL A 480 24.41 8.69 -5.14
C VAL A 480 25.63 9.57 -5.37
N TRP A 481 25.44 10.76 -5.92
CA TRP A 481 26.51 11.73 -6.04
C TRP A 481 27.11 12.12 -4.69
N ASN A 482 26.28 12.50 -3.73
CA ASN A 482 26.73 12.88 -2.38
C ASN A 482 27.42 11.71 -1.68
N ALA A 483 26.92 10.48 -1.86
CA ALA A 483 27.58 9.27 -1.37
C ALA A 483 29.00 9.13 -1.93
N LEU A 484 29.14 9.23 -3.26
CA LEU A 484 30.45 9.13 -3.92
C LEU A 484 31.42 10.24 -3.46
N GLN A 485 30.92 11.44 -3.19
CA GLN A 485 31.73 12.55 -2.64
C GLN A 485 32.17 12.29 -1.18
N SER A 486 31.41 11.53 -0.42
CA SER A 486 31.72 11.16 0.96
C SER A 486 32.41 9.80 1.07
N HIS A 487 33.29 9.50 0.12
CA HIS A 487 34.17 8.32 0.11
C HIS A 487 33.47 6.96 -0.07
N TYR A 488 32.26 6.92 -0.65
CA TYR A 488 31.69 5.66 -1.08
C TYR A 488 32.35 5.20 -2.39
N LYS A 489 32.63 3.91 -2.47
CA LYS A 489 33.11 3.22 -3.67
C LYS A 489 31.94 2.64 -4.43
N LEU A 490 31.82 2.98 -5.71
CA LEU A 490 30.93 2.27 -6.62
C LEU A 490 31.45 0.85 -6.84
N ILE A 491 30.71 -0.14 -6.38
CA ILE A 491 31.08 -1.56 -6.51
C ILE A 491 30.52 -2.16 -7.80
N ALA A 492 29.27 -1.82 -8.13
CA ALA A 492 28.62 -2.27 -9.36
C ALA A 492 27.58 -1.24 -9.78
N ALA A 493 27.47 -0.98 -11.07
CA ALA A 493 26.36 -0.22 -11.65
C ALA A 493 25.86 -0.94 -12.89
N ASN A 494 24.55 -1.07 -13.03
CA ASN A 494 23.91 -1.46 -14.28
C ASN A 494 22.70 -0.56 -14.54
N SER A 495 21.94 -0.85 -15.60
CA SER A 495 20.76 -0.07 -15.95
C SER A 495 19.64 -0.07 -14.89
N SER A 496 19.78 -0.80 -13.79
CA SER A 496 18.72 -1.11 -12.83
C SER A 496 19.19 -1.14 -11.36
N ALA A 497 20.48 -0.86 -11.08
CA ALA A 497 21.04 -0.86 -9.73
C ALA A 497 22.40 -0.15 -9.68
N VAL A 498 22.71 0.44 -8.54
CA VAL A 498 23.98 1.10 -8.18
C VAL A 498 24.40 0.66 -6.77
N VAL A 499 25.42 -0.17 -6.66
CA VAL A 499 25.94 -0.69 -5.39
C VAL A 499 27.06 0.21 -4.88
N LEU A 500 26.94 0.74 -3.66
CA LEU A 500 27.86 1.73 -3.08
C LEU A 500 28.42 1.26 -1.72
N GLU A 501 29.70 0.93 -1.65
CA GLU A 501 30.34 0.54 -0.39
C GLU A 501 31.02 1.74 0.27
N GLY A 502 30.68 2.05 1.53
CA GLY A 502 31.31 3.16 2.25
C GLY A 502 31.14 3.09 3.76
N THR A 503 32.11 3.67 4.47
CA THR A 503 32.24 3.65 5.93
C THR A 503 31.80 4.96 6.60
N HIS A 504 31.55 6.02 5.83
CA HIS A 504 31.32 7.37 6.36
C HIS A 504 29.90 7.88 6.09
N ALA A 505 29.45 8.89 6.86
CA ALA A 505 28.17 9.54 6.64
C ALA A 505 28.25 10.55 5.49
N PHE A 506 27.17 10.66 4.72
CA PHE A 506 27.01 11.71 3.72
C PHE A 506 25.65 12.38 3.92
N SER A 507 25.62 13.70 3.79
CA SER A 507 24.37 14.45 3.80
C SER A 507 23.69 14.27 2.44
N SER A 508 22.49 13.71 2.44
CA SER A 508 21.64 13.64 1.26
C SER A 508 20.77 14.88 1.06
N TYR A 509 20.72 15.81 2.02
CA TYR A 509 19.82 16.96 1.94
C TYR A 509 20.14 17.76 0.66
N PRO A 510 19.21 17.88 -0.30
CA PRO A 510 19.11 19.16 -0.97
C PRO A 510 18.73 20.13 0.14
N VAL A 511 19.50 21.20 0.35
CA VAL A 511 19.04 22.31 1.20
C VAL A 511 17.67 22.71 0.65
N PRO A 512 16.56 22.53 1.37
CA PRO A 512 15.29 23.04 0.92
C PRO A 512 15.44 24.56 0.98
N ALA A 513 15.39 25.24 -0.16
CA ALA A 513 15.37 26.69 -0.23
C ALA A 513 14.04 27.29 0.30
N TYR A 514 13.44 26.70 1.34
CA TYR A 514 12.16 27.10 1.90
C TYR A 514 12.26 28.23 2.93
N LYS A 515 13.46 28.80 3.17
CA LYS A 515 13.62 29.99 4.03
C LYS A 515 14.15 31.24 3.34
N THR A 516 14.34 31.20 2.02
CA THR A 516 14.54 32.41 1.22
C THR A 516 13.51 32.36 0.10
N GLN A 517 12.64 33.36 0.00
CA GLN A 517 11.77 33.55 -1.16
C GLN A 517 12.60 33.34 -2.43
N ALA A 518 12.44 32.19 -3.08
CA ALA A 518 12.95 32.00 -4.41
C ALA A 518 12.13 32.92 -5.33
N PRO A 519 12.74 33.68 -6.25
CA PRO A 519 11.99 34.36 -7.28
C PRO A 519 11.19 33.33 -8.08
N ASN A 520 9.96 33.68 -8.46
CA ASN A 520 8.90 32.83 -9.04
C ASN A 520 9.24 32.11 -10.37
N ASP A 521 10.51 31.99 -10.76
CA ASP A 521 10.92 31.63 -12.12
C ASP A 521 11.69 30.30 -12.23
N LEU A 522 11.86 29.54 -11.14
CA LEU A 522 12.57 28.25 -11.16
C LEU A 522 11.60 27.07 -11.26
N VAL A 523 11.30 26.65 -12.49
CA VAL A 523 10.64 25.38 -12.81
C VAL A 523 11.70 24.30 -13.03
N PHE A 524 11.62 23.19 -12.28
CA PHE A 524 12.42 21.99 -12.56
C PHE A 524 11.69 21.14 -13.62
N PRO A 525 12.34 20.77 -14.75
CA PRO A 525 11.71 19.92 -15.75
C PRO A 525 11.65 18.44 -15.34
N GLU A 526 10.53 17.81 -15.68
CA GLU A 526 10.32 16.36 -15.67
C GLU A 526 11.06 15.67 -16.84
N GLY A 527 11.67 14.51 -16.56
CA GLY A 527 12.24 13.61 -17.56
C GLY A 527 13.76 13.67 -17.70
N PHE A 528 14.46 12.70 -17.10
CA PHE A 528 15.91 12.49 -17.27
C PHE A 528 16.22 11.04 -17.67
N PRO A 529 17.01 10.81 -18.73
CA PRO A 529 17.71 9.55 -18.92
C PRO A 529 19.05 9.60 -18.17
N ALA A 530 19.31 8.56 -17.38
CA ALA A 530 20.62 8.29 -16.79
C ALA A 530 21.65 8.01 -17.89
N LEU A 531 22.88 8.50 -17.69
CA LEU A 531 24.03 8.19 -18.54
C LEU A 531 24.34 6.69 -18.46
N LEU A 532 24.15 5.99 -19.58
CA LEU A 532 24.44 4.57 -19.73
C LEU A 532 25.79 4.38 -20.41
N THR A 533 26.80 3.96 -19.66
CA THR A 533 27.96 3.25 -20.22
C THR A 533 27.55 1.79 -20.46
N VAL A 534 27.48 1.36 -21.72
CA VAL A 534 27.40 -0.05 -22.09
C VAL A 534 28.84 -0.58 -22.20
N PRO A 535 29.24 -1.60 -21.43
CA PRO A 535 30.55 -2.24 -21.60
C PRO A 535 30.71 -2.68 -23.06
N GLY A 536 31.72 -2.13 -23.76
CA GLY A 536 32.00 -2.44 -25.17
C GLY A 536 31.50 -1.44 -26.22
N ARG A 537 30.69 -0.43 -25.85
CA ARG A 537 30.41 0.74 -26.74
C ARG A 537 31.16 1.97 -26.25
N THR A 538 31.87 2.63 -27.15
CA THR A 538 32.73 3.80 -26.89
C THR A 538 31.96 5.14 -26.85
N SER A 539 30.64 5.11 -26.77
CA SER A 539 29.77 6.29 -26.79
C SER A 539 28.95 6.43 -25.50
N ILE A 540 28.96 7.62 -24.93
CA ILE A 540 28.17 8.05 -23.79
C ILE A 540 27.19 9.10 -24.30
N SER A 541 25.88 8.95 -24.09
CA SER A 541 24.89 9.96 -24.50
C SER A 541 23.95 10.33 -23.35
N SER A 542 23.66 11.62 -23.20
CA SER A 542 22.56 12.14 -22.37
C SER A 542 21.71 13.12 -23.17
N SER A 543 20.40 13.16 -22.90
CA SER A 543 19.46 14.12 -23.49
C SER A 543 18.37 14.47 -22.47
N GLY A 544 18.11 15.74 -22.19
CA GLY A 544 17.07 16.18 -21.23
C GLY A 544 16.11 17.20 -21.84
N TRP A 545 14.96 17.39 -21.19
CA TRP A 545 13.90 18.30 -21.61
C TRP A 545 13.83 19.60 -20.77
N VAL A 546 13.46 20.69 -21.45
CA VAL A 546 12.93 22.02 -21.01
C VAL A 546 13.61 22.77 -19.85
N ILE A 547 14.27 23.90 -20.13
CA ILE A 547 14.56 24.96 -19.14
C ILE A 547 13.63 26.13 -19.42
N SER A 548 12.86 26.63 -18.46
CA SER A 548 12.17 27.92 -18.60
C SER A 548 12.98 29.02 -17.90
N HIS A 549 13.67 29.85 -18.69
CA HIS A 549 14.37 31.09 -18.30
C HIS A 549 15.49 30.96 -17.22
N GLY A 550 16.66 31.55 -17.49
CA GLY A 550 17.76 31.66 -16.51
C GLY A 550 18.98 30.77 -16.81
N SER A 551 19.84 30.59 -15.79
CA SER A 551 21.01 29.72 -15.88
C SER A 551 20.76 28.38 -15.20
N ALA A 552 20.91 27.28 -15.94
CA ALA A 552 20.82 25.93 -15.38
C ALA A 552 22.16 25.21 -15.53
N SER A 553 22.55 24.43 -14.51
CA SER A 553 23.76 23.62 -14.51
C SER A 553 23.39 22.15 -14.43
N TYR A 554 23.73 21.40 -15.47
CA TYR A 554 23.49 19.96 -15.56
C TYR A 554 24.77 19.22 -15.29
N ARG A 555 24.79 18.26 -14.37
CA ARG A 555 25.92 17.34 -14.17
C ARG A 555 25.53 15.91 -14.50
N GLY A 556 26.33 15.25 -15.31
CA GLY A 556 26.19 13.84 -15.63
C GLY A 556 26.85 12.93 -14.60
N LEU A 557 26.53 11.64 -14.68
CA LEU A 557 27.21 10.59 -13.91
C LEU A 557 28.70 10.48 -14.31
N PRO A 558 29.56 10.06 -13.38
CA PRO A 558 30.97 9.79 -13.68
C PRO A 558 31.11 8.72 -14.75
N ALA A 559 32.01 8.92 -15.71
CA ALA A 559 32.35 7.92 -16.71
C ALA A 559 33.86 7.79 -16.87
N THR A 560 34.37 6.56 -16.80
CA THR A 560 35.78 6.26 -17.02
C THR A 560 36.07 6.11 -18.51
N LEU A 561 36.88 7.01 -19.03
CA LEU A 561 37.31 7.05 -20.42
C LEU A 561 38.78 6.59 -20.52
N PRO A 562 39.10 5.55 -21.31
CA PRO A 562 40.49 5.15 -21.56
C PRO A 562 41.29 6.24 -22.31
N PRO A 563 42.63 6.14 -22.39
CA PRO A 563 43.44 7.03 -23.21
C PRO A 563 42.93 7.08 -24.66
N GLY A 564 42.81 8.27 -25.24
CA GLY A 564 42.34 8.41 -26.61
C GLY A 564 41.77 9.79 -26.93
N THR A 565 41.35 9.93 -28.19
CA THR A 565 40.68 11.11 -28.72
C THR A 565 39.18 10.87 -28.70
N TYR A 566 38.44 11.82 -28.15
CA TYR A 566 37.00 11.78 -27.99
C TYR A 566 36.35 12.93 -28.74
N ARG A 567 35.25 12.62 -29.42
CA ARG A 567 34.31 13.54 -30.04
C ARG A 567 33.18 13.82 -29.05
N ILE A 568 33.06 15.07 -28.63
CA ILE A 568 31.99 15.54 -27.75
C ILE A 568 31.00 16.33 -28.61
N GLU A 569 29.80 15.80 -28.79
CA GLU A 569 28.72 16.44 -29.53
C GLU A 569 27.71 17.03 -28.55
N VAL A 570 27.41 18.31 -28.72
CA VAL A 570 26.42 19.00 -27.91
C VAL A 570 25.27 19.42 -28.79
N TRP A 571 24.08 18.96 -28.41
CA TRP A 571 22.82 19.21 -29.11
C TRP A 571 22.08 20.29 -28.32
N LEU A 572 21.88 21.45 -28.95
CA LEU A 572 21.17 22.58 -28.37
C LEU A 572 20.07 23.00 -29.32
N GLN A 573 18.81 22.90 -28.89
CA GLN A 573 17.68 23.40 -29.67
C GLN A 573 16.84 24.33 -28.80
N ASP A 574 16.74 25.60 -29.20
CA ASP A 574 15.81 26.56 -28.61
C ASP A 574 14.37 26.21 -29.00
N LYS A 575 13.39 26.54 -28.13
CA LYS A 575 11.96 26.40 -28.43
C LYS A 575 11.53 27.34 -29.56
N HIS A 576 12.20 28.49 -29.70
CA HIS A 576 11.92 29.50 -30.71
C HIS A 576 13.04 29.53 -31.76
N PRO A 577 12.76 29.19 -33.03
CA PRO A 577 13.74 29.27 -34.12
C PRO A 577 14.33 30.68 -34.22
N GLY A 578 15.65 30.78 -34.41
CA GLY A 578 16.35 32.06 -34.66
C GLY A 578 16.94 32.76 -33.44
N LYS A 579 16.70 32.29 -32.21
CA LYS A 579 17.37 32.83 -31.01
C LYS A 579 18.63 32.04 -30.64
N GLN A 580 19.66 32.74 -30.19
CA GLN A 580 20.95 32.15 -29.84
C GLN A 580 20.95 31.62 -28.41
N VAL A 581 21.33 30.36 -28.23
CA VAL A 581 21.54 29.72 -26.92
C VAL A 581 23.04 29.64 -26.64
N TRP A 582 23.41 29.92 -25.38
CA TRP A 582 24.78 29.76 -24.91
C TRP A 582 24.86 28.57 -23.95
N ALA A 583 25.83 27.68 -24.17
CA ALA A 583 26.13 26.61 -23.22
C ALA A 583 27.62 26.59 -22.92
N LYS A 584 27.97 26.34 -21.67
CA LYS A 584 29.33 26.18 -21.19
C LYS A 584 29.50 24.75 -20.70
N ILE A 585 30.25 23.96 -21.45
CA ILE A 585 30.54 22.57 -21.11
C ILE A 585 31.81 22.56 -20.27
N ARG A 586 31.80 21.82 -19.17
CA ARG A 586 32.93 21.58 -18.29
C ARG A 586 33.07 20.08 -18.07
N LEU A 587 34.27 19.55 -18.13
CA LEU A 587 34.55 18.18 -17.70
C LEU A 587 35.40 18.26 -16.43
N PHE A 588 34.96 17.61 -15.35
CA PHE A 588 35.71 17.54 -14.10
C PHE A 588 36.33 16.17 -13.93
N SER A 589 37.47 16.10 -13.25
CA SER A 589 38.04 14.82 -12.82
C SER A 589 37.24 14.27 -11.64
N SER A 590 36.94 12.97 -11.62
CA SER A 590 36.34 12.36 -10.42
C SER A 590 37.34 12.17 -9.29
N SER A 591 38.64 12.06 -9.58
CA SER A 591 39.67 11.91 -8.55
C SER A 591 40.02 13.23 -7.87
N LYS A 592 39.73 14.35 -8.53
CA LYS A 592 39.86 15.72 -8.02
C LYS A 592 38.67 16.53 -8.51
N PRO A 593 37.51 16.50 -7.82
CA PRO A 593 36.26 17.09 -8.28
C PRO A 593 36.31 18.60 -8.61
N GLN A 594 37.32 19.30 -8.07
CA GLN A 594 37.56 20.72 -8.37
C GLN A 594 38.51 20.95 -9.56
N SER A 595 39.22 19.93 -10.04
CA SER A 595 40.10 20.06 -11.21
C SER A 595 39.27 20.01 -12.48
N LEU A 596 39.10 21.18 -13.09
CA LEU A 596 38.53 21.36 -14.41
C LEU A 596 39.47 20.78 -15.46
N LEU A 597 39.07 19.69 -16.11
CA LEU A 597 39.85 19.02 -17.15
C LEU A 597 39.65 19.65 -18.53
N TYR A 598 38.46 20.20 -18.77
CA TYR A 598 38.10 20.79 -20.06
C TYR A 598 36.99 21.81 -19.85
N GLN A 599 37.04 22.93 -20.59
CA GLN A 599 35.97 23.90 -20.62
C GLN A 599 35.84 24.53 -22.00
N LYS A 600 34.61 24.56 -22.54
CA LYS A 600 34.33 25.26 -23.78
C LYS A 600 32.93 25.88 -23.79
N SER A 601 32.85 27.10 -24.28
CA SER A 601 31.58 27.77 -24.55
C SER A 601 31.13 27.48 -25.98
N VAL A 602 29.85 27.20 -26.14
CA VAL A 602 29.17 26.84 -27.38
C VAL A 602 28.02 27.83 -27.60
N LYS A 603 27.90 28.31 -28.84
CA LYS A 603 26.89 29.29 -29.26
C LYS A 603 26.21 28.80 -30.54
N GLY A 604 24.88 28.75 -30.57
CA GLY A 604 24.16 28.40 -31.78
C GLY A 604 22.64 28.40 -31.63
N ALA A 605 21.94 28.57 -32.75
CA ALA A 605 20.52 28.28 -32.88
C ALA A 605 20.41 26.88 -33.53
N ALA A 606 19.90 25.88 -32.80
CA ALA A 606 19.67 24.52 -33.32
C ALA A 606 20.90 23.88 -34.00
N SER A 607 22.06 23.84 -33.33
CA SER A 607 23.30 23.32 -33.92
C SER A 607 23.91 22.19 -33.08
N VAL A 608 24.34 21.11 -33.75
CA VAL A 608 25.24 20.12 -33.15
C VAL A 608 26.65 20.67 -33.18
N GLN A 609 27.20 21.04 -32.02
CA GLN A 609 28.61 21.42 -31.94
C GLN A 609 29.47 20.21 -31.61
N THR A 610 30.41 19.93 -32.50
CA THR A 610 31.38 18.85 -32.32
C THR A 610 32.68 19.42 -31.74
N LEU A 611 33.11 18.90 -30.60
CA LEU A 611 34.35 19.25 -29.92
C LEU A 611 35.25 18.03 -29.88
N THR A 612 36.57 18.24 -29.91
CA THR A 612 37.54 17.15 -29.75
C THR A 612 38.29 17.32 -28.43
N TRP A 613 38.38 16.25 -27.65
CA TRP A 613 39.11 16.20 -26.39
C TRP A 613 40.04 14.98 -26.40
N GLN A 614 41.29 15.13 -25.98
CA GLN A 614 42.28 14.05 -25.96
C GLN A 614 42.79 13.85 -24.53
N THR A 615 42.81 12.60 -24.08
CA THR A 615 43.41 12.23 -22.79
C THR A 615 44.53 11.20 -22.98
N LYS A 616 45.65 11.42 -22.28
CA LYS A 616 46.84 10.54 -22.32
C LYS A 616 46.76 9.38 -21.31
N SER A 617 45.85 9.45 -20.34
CA SER A 617 45.62 8.42 -19.32
C SER A 617 44.14 8.11 -19.19
N SER A 618 43.80 6.96 -18.59
CA SER A 618 42.42 6.67 -18.22
C SER A 618 41.94 7.74 -17.23
N GLN A 619 40.88 8.46 -17.57
CA GLN A 619 40.31 9.49 -16.71
C GLN A 619 38.83 9.21 -16.47
N THR A 620 38.44 9.19 -15.20
CA THR A 620 37.03 9.23 -14.84
C THR A 620 36.60 10.69 -14.84
N ILE A 621 35.74 11.04 -15.80
CA ILE A 621 35.25 12.40 -16.01
C ILE A 621 33.82 12.55 -15.52
N ILE A 622 33.46 13.78 -15.17
CA ILE A 622 32.11 14.17 -14.76
C ILE A 622 31.70 15.33 -15.67
N PRO A 623 30.85 15.10 -16.67
CA PRO A 623 30.44 16.15 -17.58
C PRO A 623 29.46 17.10 -16.90
N GLU A 624 29.71 18.40 -16.99
CA GLU A 624 28.81 19.48 -16.58
C GLU A 624 28.47 20.35 -17.80
N ILE A 625 27.19 20.71 -17.97
CA ILE A 625 26.75 21.65 -18.99
C ILE A 625 25.99 22.77 -18.30
N ARG A 626 26.51 23.99 -18.36
CA ARG A 626 25.81 25.18 -17.91
C ARG A 626 25.17 25.89 -19.08
N VAL A 627 23.86 25.91 -19.14
CA VAL A 627 23.13 26.64 -20.18
C VAL A 627 22.77 28.01 -19.65
N PHE A 628 23.04 29.04 -20.45
CA PHE A 628 22.68 30.43 -20.20
C PHE A 628 21.74 30.87 -21.31
N THR A 629 20.48 31.07 -20.97
CA THR A 629 19.45 31.43 -21.95
C THR A 629 18.43 32.38 -21.35
N HIS A 630 18.03 33.36 -22.15
CA HIS A 630 16.87 34.22 -21.84
C HIS A 630 15.57 33.60 -22.39
N ASN A 631 15.61 32.41 -23.00
CA ASN A 631 14.48 31.74 -23.62
C ASN A 631 14.40 30.26 -23.20
N THR A 632 13.29 29.61 -23.54
CA THR A 632 13.08 28.20 -23.24
C THR A 632 13.91 27.29 -24.15
N VAL A 633 14.79 26.45 -23.58
CA VAL A 633 15.56 25.45 -24.35
C VAL A 633 14.73 24.18 -24.46
N ARG A 634 14.43 23.74 -25.69
CA ARG A 634 13.58 22.57 -25.96
C ARG A 634 14.35 21.26 -25.78
N TYR A 635 15.59 21.22 -26.27
CA TYR A 635 16.45 20.04 -26.17
C TYR A 635 17.87 20.41 -25.80
N LEU A 636 18.41 19.69 -24.81
CA LEU A 636 19.82 19.70 -24.46
C LEU A 636 20.34 18.25 -24.47
N GLY A 637 21.35 17.96 -25.29
CA GLY A 637 22.01 16.67 -25.31
C GLY A 637 23.53 16.77 -25.33
N LEU A 638 24.20 15.76 -24.77
CA LEU A 638 25.65 15.61 -24.79
C LEU A 638 25.99 14.17 -25.14
N THR A 639 26.76 14.00 -26.21
CA THR A 639 27.31 12.70 -26.59
C THR A 639 28.83 12.78 -26.54
N ILE A 640 29.49 11.87 -25.84
CA ILE A 640 30.94 11.71 -25.84
C ILE A 640 31.23 10.36 -26.49
N SER A 641 31.79 10.37 -27.69
CA SER A 641 32.18 9.16 -28.43
C SER A 641 33.68 9.12 -28.63
N ARG A 642 34.33 7.96 -28.49
CA ARG A 642 35.75 7.82 -28.87
C ARG A 642 35.84 7.97 -30.38
N LYS A 643 36.67 8.90 -30.86
CA LYS A 643 37.01 8.99 -32.28
C LYS A 643 37.80 7.72 -32.58
N SER A 644 37.20 6.78 -33.31
CA SER A 644 37.97 5.68 -33.88
C SER A 644 39.10 6.30 -34.67
N GLY A 645 40.33 5.78 -34.51
CA GLY A 645 41.39 6.14 -35.45
C GLY A 645 40.96 5.82 -36.88
N PRO A 646 41.71 6.26 -37.91
CA PRO A 646 41.59 5.57 -39.19
C PRO A 646 41.77 4.07 -38.91
N SER A 647 40.84 3.26 -39.41
CA SER A 647 40.86 1.80 -39.29
C SER A 647 42.19 1.23 -39.76
#